data_AF-A0A368ENL3-F1
#
_entry.id   AF-A0A368ENL3-F1
#
_cell.length_a   1.000
_cell.length_b   1.000
_cell.length_c   1.000
_cell.angle_alpha   90.00
_cell.angle_beta   90.00
_cell.angle_gamma   90.00
#
_symmetry.space_group_name_H-M   'P 1'
#
loop_
_entity.id
_entity.type
_entity.pdbx_description
1 polymer ?
#
loop_
_entity_poly.entity_id
_entity_poly.type
_entity_poly.pdbx_seq_one_letter_code
_entity_poly.pdbx_strand_id
1 'polypeptide(L)'
;MRYVRVWNGGAVIGSDNELNGITLAGVGRGTTVEYCEVALNLDDGFEMFGGTVDLKYCVVYAQGDDAFDTDEGYQGRGQFLVSVLANDSDRAHEMDNRTNGDTDSQPRSHPKFMNVTVISDSAGHTNDNIKVREGTGGDFRNYVMHGGGGDGWENDDNGTELVTQTLPTSGYPNYLYISKNNIVYKVKTPFKDASVEAFTSENGDPGYMIESNTSTGFITKVDLTPTPLGPAYSKLDNPFEGASASDSAFFDEVYFKGAVGSDNWLKGWTYLDEMGIIVEQEESLVALGGDITENTTLVNDTEYYLNEQTFVKDGVTLTIEKGTTIYARYGAYGASNPAPALVIERGAKIVAAGTKDEPITFKSELKSDDANYGNGRGLWGGLVVNGRAPISNAGGSANVEGLTGVAYGGSDPNDDSGTLRYVRVWNGGAVIGVDNELNGITLAGVGRGTTVEYCEVALNLDDGFEMFGGTVDLKYCSVIGVGDDAFDTDGGYQGRGQFLFVQRAADSDRAHEMDNRTNGNTDSQPRSHPRFANVTIIGDKANTNDLIKLREGSGGDFRNYILVGGGNDGIENDDNGSELVTQDLAAAEAFGYPNYLYISPNIVMYDVVDPFKDFDQSGETFTETYIDKDPGITYTMGSDGQVAKVNPTPILGGAAYQDVDNVIVDNFFTQVQYKGAFDKNNWLDGWSWLSDTERLETEALSVEEDLVAGIPSSFEIKNNYPNPFNPSTKISFGLPTQSEVKVTIFNVLGEQIMEYNLGNIQPGFRSVTWHGKNMNGAPVPSGMYFYRVNAGTEFKIGKMTLLK
;
A
#
# COMPACT_ATOMS: atom_id res chain seq x y z
N MET A 1 29.10 11.10 27.76
CA MET A 1 28.74 12.46 27.32
C MET A 1 27.35 12.39 26.73
N ARG A 2 26.43 13.18 27.27
CA ARG A 2 25.05 13.32 26.79
C ARG A 2 24.66 14.79 26.84
N TYR A 3 24.21 15.35 25.72
CA TYR A 3 23.88 16.78 25.56
C TYR A 3 25.06 17.69 25.91
N VAL A 4 26.24 17.37 25.37
CA VAL A 4 27.46 18.17 25.52
C VAL A 4 27.65 19.04 24.29
N ARG A 5 27.92 20.33 24.48
CA ARG A 5 28.14 21.30 23.40
C ARG A 5 29.48 22.00 23.59
N VAL A 6 30.34 21.97 22.58
CA VAL A 6 31.64 22.66 22.56
C VAL A 6 31.63 23.67 21.42
N TRP A 7 31.77 24.96 21.74
CA TRP A 7 31.74 26.02 20.73
C TRP A 7 32.99 26.87 20.77
N ASN A 8 33.49 27.29 19.60
CA ASN A 8 34.69 28.13 19.49
C ASN A 8 35.91 27.52 20.20
N GLY A 9 36.04 26.19 20.16
CA GLY A 9 37.26 25.47 20.53
C GLY A 9 38.23 25.45 19.34
N GLY A 10 39.15 24.48 19.30
CA GLY A 10 40.14 24.46 18.23
C GLY A 10 41.25 25.45 18.55
N ALA A 11 42.42 25.00 19.00
CA ALA A 11 43.54 25.92 19.19
C ALA A 11 44.77 25.42 18.46
N VAL A 12 45.16 26.15 17.41
CA VAL A 12 46.43 25.94 16.72
C VAL A 12 47.57 26.39 17.61
N ILE A 13 48.31 25.45 18.21
CA ILE A 13 49.44 25.74 19.10
C ILE A 13 50.76 25.82 18.32
N GLY A 14 50.88 25.10 17.20
CA GLY A 14 52.04 25.10 16.30
C GLY A 14 51.72 24.43 14.96
N SER A 15 52.72 24.20 14.12
CA SER A 15 52.56 23.33 12.94
C SER A 15 52.39 21.89 13.44
N ASP A 16 51.30 21.24 13.05
CA ASP A 16 50.99 19.84 13.37
C ASP A 16 50.89 19.62 14.90
N ASN A 17 50.34 20.63 15.59
CA ASN A 17 50.15 20.63 17.03
C ASN A 17 48.97 21.54 17.34
N GLU A 18 47.79 20.99 17.16
CA GLU A 18 46.53 21.65 17.41
C GLU A 18 45.77 21.01 18.58
N LEU A 19 44.54 21.47 18.83
CA LEU A 19 43.69 21.03 19.94
C LEU A 19 42.26 21.04 19.43
N ASN A 20 41.67 19.86 19.31
CA ASN A 20 40.37 19.69 18.69
C ASN A 20 39.18 20.04 19.60
N GLY A 21 37.97 19.99 19.05
CA GLY A 21 36.74 20.25 19.78
C GLY A 21 36.52 19.18 20.85
N ILE A 22 36.38 17.93 20.41
CA ILE A 22 36.28 16.76 21.28
C ILE A 22 37.28 15.69 20.80
N THR A 23 38.40 15.56 21.51
CA THR A 23 39.37 14.48 21.30
C THR A 23 39.06 13.26 22.17
N LEU A 24 39.06 12.07 21.56
CA LEU A 24 38.79 10.77 22.17
C LEU A 24 39.94 9.79 21.96
N ALA A 25 41.03 9.97 22.71
CA ALA A 25 42.21 9.11 22.58
C ALA A 25 42.07 7.77 23.32
N GLY A 26 42.02 6.65 22.59
CA GLY A 26 41.99 5.29 23.12
C GLY A 26 40.74 4.95 23.94
N VAL A 27 39.64 5.67 23.72
CA VAL A 27 38.40 5.54 24.50
C VAL A 27 37.66 4.26 24.10
N GLY A 28 37.22 3.47 25.10
CA GLY A 28 36.53 2.21 24.87
C GLY A 28 35.01 2.34 24.75
N ARG A 29 34.37 1.37 24.07
CA ARG A 29 32.90 1.29 23.84
C ARG A 29 31.99 1.32 25.07
N GLY A 30 32.55 1.17 26.28
CA GLY A 30 31.79 1.38 27.52
C GLY A 30 31.45 2.86 27.77
N THR A 31 32.03 3.78 26.99
CA THR A 31 31.79 5.21 27.08
C THR A 31 30.66 5.60 26.14
N THR A 32 29.59 6.17 26.68
CA THR A 32 28.51 6.75 25.88
C THR A 32 28.94 8.12 25.36
N VAL A 33 28.87 8.35 24.04
CA VAL A 33 28.94 9.67 23.42
C VAL A 33 27.71 9.82 22.55
N GLU A 34 26.72 10.55 23.08
CA GLU A 34 25.39 10.62 22.49
C GLU A 34 24.87 12.05 22.60
N TYR A 35 24.21 12.63 21.60
CA TYR A 35 23.78 14.05 21.63
C TYR A 35 24.95 14.98 21.96
N CYS A 36 26.00 14.94 21.15
CA CYS A 36 27.17 15.80 21.31
C CYS A 36 27.32 16.74 20.11
N GLU A 37 27.64 18.00 20.38
CA GLU A 37 27.80 19.03 19.36
C GLU A 37 29.16 19.69 19.46
N VAL A 38 29.79 19.94 18.31
CA VAL A 38 30.90 20.87 18.15
C VAL A 38 30.54 21.93 17.12
N ALA A 39 30.76 23.21 17.42
CA ALA A 39 30.46 24.29 16.49
C ALA A 39 31.54 25.37 16.47
N LEU A 40 31.84 25.91 15.28
CA LEU A 40 32.78 27.03 15.09
C LEU A 40 34.18 26.74 15.64
N ASN A 41 34.62 25.49 15.54
CA ASN A 41 35.94 25.07 16.00
C ASN A 41 37.01 25.52 14.99
N LEU A 42 38.21 25.91 15.42
CA LEU A 42 39.29 26.27 14.47
C LEU A 42 40.01 25.07 13.83
N ASP A 43 39.70 23.88 14.32
CA ASP A 43 40.40 22.61 14.11
C ASP A 43 39.34 21.50 14.03
N ASP A 44 39.67 20.22 14.20
CA ASP A 44 38.69 19.16 14.07
C ASP A 44 37.52 19.27 15.04
N GLY A 45 36.35 18.85 14.57
CA GLY A 45 35.16 18.72 15.41
C GLY A 45 35.36 17.63 16.46
N PHE A 46 35.32 16.39 16.00
CA PHE A 46 35.62 15.19 16.77
C PHE A 46 36.86 14.53 16.21
N GLU A 47 37.76 14.12 17.09
CA GLU A 47 38.99 13.45 16.71
C GLU A 47 39.14 12.17 17.55
N MET A 48 39.33 11.04 16.87
CA MET A 48 39.43 9.72 17.49
C MET A 48 40.81 9.10 17.23
N PHE A 49 41.74 9.27 18.17
CA PHE A 49 43.00 8.52 18.17
C PHE A 49 42.80 7.10 18.72
N GLY A 50 42.55 6.15 17.84
CA GLY A 50 42.35 4.75 18.18
C GLY A 50 41.12 4.49 19.08
N GLY A 51 41.03 3.26 19.60
CA GLY A 51 39.95 2.87 20.52
C GLY A 51 38.68 2.35 19.84
N THR A 52 37.58 2.29 20.60
CA THR A 52 36.32 1.65 20.18
C THR A 52 35.08 2.43 20.61
N VAL A 53 35.24 3.71 20.97
CA VAL A 53 34.13 4.55 21.42
C VAL A 53 33.10 4.70 20.30
N ASP A 54 31.82 4.60 20.67
CA ASP A 54 30.72 4.75 19.72
C ASP A 54 30.12 6.15 19.82
N LEU A 55 29.72 6.71 18.68
CA LEU A 55 29.11 8.03 18.52
C LEU A 55 27.67 7.90 18.04
N LYS A 56 26.72 8.55 18.72
CA LYS A 56 25.32 8.55 18.28
C LYS A 56 24.69 9.93 18.40
N TYR A 57 23.93 10.40 17.42
CA TYR A 57 23.36 11.76 17.44
C TYR A 57 24.42 12.85 17.67
N CYS A 58 25.47 12.88 16.84
CA CYS A 58 26.55 13.86 16.96
C CYS A 58 26.55 14.81 15.77
N VAL A 59 26.74 16.11 16.03
CA VAL A 59 26.69 17.14 15.00
C VAL A 59 27.91 18.05 15.07
N VAL A 60 28.45 18.39 13.90
CA VAL A 60 29.49 19.39 13.74
C VAL A 60 29.03 20.47 12.79
N TYR A 61 29.22 21.72 13.19
CA TYR A 61 28.91 22.89 12.38
C TYR A 61 30.14 23.79 12.22
N ALA A 62 30.56 23.99 10.97
CA ALA A 62 31.55 24.97 10.55
C ALA A 62 32.86 24.93 11.37
N GLN A 63 33.51 23.78 11.34
CA GLN A 63 34.86 23.58 11.88
C GLN A 63 35.93 24.02 10.86
N GLY A 64 37.13 24.34 11.34
CA GLY A 64 38.23 24.85 10.51
C GLY A 64 39.02 23.77 9.79
N ASP A 65 38.91 22.51 10.24
CA ASP A 65 39.51 21.35 9.59
C ASP A 65 38.45 20.25 9.37
N ASP A 66 38.60 19.03 9.91
CA ASP A 66 37.70 17.91 9.65
C ASP A 66 36.59 17.78 10.70
N ALA A 67 35.36 17.48 10.29
CA ALA A 67 34.27 17.37 11.26
C ALA A 67 34.43 16.12 12.14
N PHE A 68 34.77 14.98 11.55
CA PHE A 68 35.13 13.77 12.27
C PHE A 68 36.42 13.20 11.68
N ASP A 69 37.47 13.15 12.50
CA ASP A 69 38.74 12.55 12.15
C ASP A 69 38.99 11.25 12.93
N THR A 70 39.48 10.21 12.26
CA THR A 70 39.78 8.92 12.88
C THR A 70 41.16 8.43 12.49
N ASP A 71 41.99 8.16 13.51
CA ASP A 71 43.38 7.75 13.34
C ASP A 71 43.74 6.54 14.22
N GLU A 72 44.99 6.10 14.12
CA GLU A 72 45.67 5.20 15.07
C GLU A 72 44.87 3.92 15.42
N GLY A 73 44.13 3.38 14.46
CA GLY A 73 43.43 2.11 14.63
C GLY A 73 42.05 2.22 15.26
N TYR A 74 41.31 3.30 15.02
CA TYR A 74 39.95 3.47 15.54
C TYR A 74 38.98 2.41 14.98
N GLN A 75 38.23 1.73 15.86
CA GLN A 75 37.31 0.63 15.53
C GLN A 75 35.91 0.84 16.12
N GLY A 76 35.52 2.09 16.34
CA GLY A 76 34.20 2.43 16.88
C GLY A 76 33.11 2.50 15.80
N ARG A 77 31.91 2.82 16.27
CA ARG A 77 30.69 2.88 15.44
C ARG A 77 30.03 4.25 15.54
N GLY A 78 29.31 4.63 14.50
CA GLY A 78 28.68 5.93 14.38
C GLY A 78 27.28 5.81 13.77
N GLN A 79 26.28 6.42 14.38
CA GLN A 79 24.95 6.55 13.78
C GLN A 79 24.34 7.93 14.04
N PHE A 80 23.67 8.49 13.03
CA PHE A 80 23.10 9.84 13.09
C PHE A 80 24.19 10.91 13.30
N LEU A 81 25.19 10.90 12.41
CA LEU A 81 26.27 11.89 12.39
C LEU A 81 25.96 12.98 11.36
N VAL A 82 26.07 14.25 11.75
CA VAL A 82 25.79 15.40 10.89
C VAL A 82 27.03 16.27 10.78
N SER A 83 27.46 16.58 9.57
CA SER A 83 28.52 17.55 9.28
C SER A 83 27.96 18.66 8.39
N VAL A 84 27.92 19.88 8.90
CA VAL A 84 27.51 21.08 8.17
C VAL A 84 28.74 21.96 7.97
N LEU A 85 29.34 21.88 6.79
CA LEU A 85 30.63 22.49 6.46
C LEU A 85 30.47 23.96 6.05
N ALA A 86 31.37 24.81 6.53
CA ALA A 86 31.57 26.14 5.97
C ALA A 86 32.60 26.07 4.84
N ASN A 87 32.72 27.10 4.01
CA ASN A 87 33.66 27.10 2.87
C ASN A 87 35.13 26.92 3.28
N ASP A 88 35.48 27.27 4.52
CA ASP A 88 36.82 27.17 5.09
C ASP A 88 37.03 25.89 5.92
N SER A 89 36.03 25.02 6.03
CA SER A 89 36.21 23.65 6.52
C SER A 89 37.06 22.83 5.54
N ASP A 90 37.76 21.79 6.02
CA ASP A 90 38.46 20.84 5.13
C ASP A 90 37.52 19.74 4.64
N ARG A 91 37.13 18.78 5.48
CA ARG A 91 36.23 17.68 5.09
C ARG A 91 35.18 17.41 6.15
N ALA A 92 34.17 16.63 5.76
CA ALA A 92 33.28 16.06 6.74
C ALA A 92 34.00 14.99 7.53
N HIS A 93 34.58 14.01 6.84
CA HIS A 93 35.36 12.96 7.48
C HIS A 93 36.73 12.82 6.83
N GLU A 94 37.76 12.77 7.67
CA GLU A 94 39.07 12.22 7.35
C GLU A 94 39.26 10.94 8.16
N MET A 95 39.82 9.91 7.51
CA MET A 95 39.99 8.61 8.16
C MET A 95 41.30 7.99 7.69
N ASP A 96 42.23 7.85 8.61
CA ASP A 96 43.52 7.26 8.35
C ASP A 96 43.94 6.16 9.33
N ASN A 97 44.97 5.43 8.91
CA ASN A 97 45.49 4.28 9.64
C ASN A 97 47.01 4.40 9.87
N ARG A 98 47.71 5.31 9.18
CA ARG A 98 49.17 5.24 9.11
C ARG A 98 49.80 5.61 10.43
N THR A 99 50.42 4.62 11.06
CA THR A 99 51.30 4.85 12.20
C THR A 99 52.75 4.60 11.78
N ASN A 100 53.65 5.56 12.01
CA ASN A 100 55.08 5.45 11.70
C ASN A 100 55.43 5.07 10.23
N GLY A 101 54.58 5.48 9.27
CA GLY A 101 54.79 5.22 7.85
C GLY A 101 54.31 3.86 7.34
N ASP A 102 53.60 3.08 8.15
CA ASP A 102 53.01 1.79 7.77
C ASP A 102 51.50 1.93 7.53
N THR A 103 51.06 1.78 6.27
CA THR A 103 49.65 1.83 5.86
C THR A 103 48.86 0.58 6.30
N ASP A 104 49.54 -0.49 6.74
CA ASP A 104 48.92 -1.71 7.26
C ASP A 104 49.03 -1.83 8.79
N SER A 105 49.21 -0.68 9.47
CA SER A 105 49.29 -0.59 10.93
C SER A 105 48.16 -1.35 11.63
N GLN A 106 48.50 -1.97 12.77
CA GLN A 106 47.57 -2.80 13.55
C GLN A 106 47.43 -2.27 14.99
N PRO A 107 46.21 -2.22 15.55
CA PRO A 107 44.93 -2.56 14.89
C PRO A 107 44.62 -1.61 13.73
N ARG A 108 44.05 -2.13 12.63
CA ARG A 108 43.65 -1.29 11.49
C ARG A 108 42.46 -0.41 11.88
N SER A 109 42.49 0.86 11.48
CA SER A 109 41.33 1.78 11.51
C SER A 109 40.21 1.18 10.67
N HIS A 110 39.04 1.04 11.28
CA HIS A 110 37.86 0.44 10.67
C HIS A 110 36.58 1.00 11.31
N PRO A 111 36.28 2.29 11.12
CA PRO A 111 35.01 2.86 11.53
C PRO A 111 33.84 2.18 10.84
N LYS A 112 32.74 2.00 11.57
CA LYS A 112 31.45 1.56 11.00
C LYS A 112 30.43 2.66 11.17
N PHE A 113 30.17 3.42 10.12
CA PHE A 113 29.29 4.58 10.17
C PHE A 113 28.06 4.36 9.29
N MET A 114 26.89 4.62 9.87
CA MET A 114 25.60 4.48 9.19
C MET A 114 24.75 5.73 9.43
N ASN A 115 23.86 6.06 8.50
CA ASN A 115 22.95 7.21 8.66
C ASN A 115 23.71 8.51 8.95
N VAL A 116 24.52 8.93 7.97
CA VAL A 116 25.36 10.13 8.06
C VAL A 116 24.88 11.17 7.05
N THR A 117 24.74 12.42 7.49
CA THR A 117 24.41 13.56 6.61
C THR A 117 25.58 14.52 6.51
N VAL A 118 26.03 14.80 5.30
CA VAL A 118 27.08 15.78 4.99
C VAL A 118 26.51 16.88 4.12
N ILE A 119 26.73 18.12 4.55
CA ILE A 119 26.22 19.32 3.88
C ILE A 119 27.36 20.29 3.65
N SER A 120 27.49 20.77 2.42
CA SER A 120 28.42 21.83 2.07
C SER A 120 27.86 22.71 0.95
N ASP A 121 28.35 23.95 0.85
CA ASP A 121 27.99 24.82 -0.27
C ASP A 121 28.75 24.40 -1.55
N SER A 122 27.99 23.92 -2.54
CA SER A 122 28.49 23.51 -3.87
C SER A 122 29.32 24.57 -4.61
N ALA A 123 29.19 25.86 -4.27
CA ALA A 123 29.93 26.93 -4.95
C ALA A 123 31.23 27.35 -4.25
N GLY A 124 31.39 27.03 -2.96
CA GLY A 124 32.40 27.66 -2.11
C GLY A 124 33.38 26.69 -1.44
N HIS A 125 32.93 25.50 -1.04
CA HIS A 125 33.77 24.47 -0.44
C HIS A 125 34.46 23.65 -1.52
N THR A 126 35.79 23.64 -1.62
CA THR A 126 36.50 23.03 -2.76
C THR A 126 37.10 21.65 -2.48
N ASN A 127 37.14 21.24 -1.21
CA ASN A 127 37.72 19.98 -0.80
C ASN A 127 36.70 18.84 -0.90
N ASP A 128 37.21 17.60 -0.88
CA ASP A 128 36.42 16.38 -0.99
C ASP A 128 35.63 16.17 0.31
N ASN A 129 34.38 15.68 0.22
CA ASN A 129 33.52 15.57 1.40
C ASN A 129 34.03 14.51 2.39
N ILE A 130 34.46 13.35 1.89
CA ILE A 130 35.06 12.30 2.71
C ILE A 130 36.37 11.85 2.08
N LYS A 131 37.40 11.74 2.90
CA LYS A 131 38.67 11.12 2.56
C LYS A 131 38.91 9.90 3.42
N VAL A 132 39.10 8.76 2.77
CA VAL A 132 39.60 7.53 3.39
C VAL A 132 41.00 7.29 2.87
N ARG A 133 41.98 7.10 3.74
CA ARG A 133 43.37 7.05 3.30
C ARG A 133 44.23 6.04 4.05
N GLU A 134 45.39 5.78 3.47
CA GLU A 134 46.52 5.11 4.10
C GLU A 134 46.21 3.72 4.66
N GLY A 135 45.43 2.95 3.91
CA GLY A 135 45.01 1.60 4.26
C GLY A 135 43.84 1.52 5.23
N THR A 136 43.06 2.58 5.40
CA THR A 136 41.89 2.54 6.29
C THR A 136 40.81 1.60 5.76
N GLY A 137 40.34 0.70 6.63
CA GLY A 137 39.15 -0.10 6.38
C GLY A 137 37.87 0.64 6.77
N GLY A 138 36.72 0.00 6.66
CA GLY A 138 35.48 0.57 7.17
C GLY A 138 34.22 -0.03 6.57
N ASP A 139 33.09 0.35 7.17
CA ASP A 139 31.74 -0.01 6.72
C ASP A 139 30.86 1.24 6.70
N PHE A 140 30.53 1.72 5.48
CA PHE A 140 29.86 3.01 5.27
C PHE A 140 28.55 2.87 4.49
N ARG A 141 27.43 3.07 5.19
CA ARG A 141 26.08 2.83 4.65
C ARG A 141 25.10 3.96 4.93
N ASN A 142 24.06 4.07 4.09
CA ASN A 142 22.98 5.03 4.27
C ASN A 142 23.47 6.50 4.45
N TYR A 143 24.52 6.91 3.72
CA TYR A 143 24.99 8.29 3.68
C TYR A 143 24.11 9.16 2.78
N VAL A 144 23.98 10.44 3.15
CA VAL A 144 23.48 11.51 2.26
C VAL A 144 24.49 12.64 2.25
N MET A 145 25.12 12.86 1.10
CA MET A 145 25.98 14.01 0.84
C MET A 145 25.26 14.97 -0.10
N HIS A 146 25.05 16.21 0.34
CA HIS A 146 24.48 17.26 -0.49
C HIS A 146 25.43 18.45 -0.57
N GLY A 147 25.98 18.66 -1.77
CA GLY A 147 26.86 19.78 -2.08
C GLY A 147 28.35 19.47 -1.93
N GLY A 148 29.18 20.42 -2.37
CA GLY A 148 30.64 20.36 -2.40
C GLY A 148 31.21 20.65 -3.80
N GLY A 149 32.18 21.55 -3.90
CA GLY A 149 32.98 21.79 -5.11
C GLY A 149 34.07 20.74 -5.34
N GLY A 150 34.34 19.90 -4.33
CA GLY A 150 35.16 18.68 -4.42
C GLY A 150 34.33 17.42 -4.70
N ASP A 151 34.99 16.28 -4.60
CA ASP A 151 34.43 14.95 -4.87
C ASP A 151 33.71 14.40 -3.62
N GLY A 152 32.80 13.44 -3.78
CA GLY A 152 32.03 12.86 -2.65
C GLY A 152 32.93 12.00 -1.76
N TRP A 153 33.58 11.01 -2.37
CA TRP A 153 34.54 10.12 -1.73
C TRP A 153 35.90 10.20 -2.43
N GLU A 154 36.95 10.45 -1.65
CA GLU A 154 38.35 10.24 -2.04
C GLU A 154 38.89 9.01 -1.31
N ASN A 155 39.52 8.11 -2.06
CA ASN A 155 40.30 7.01 -1.50
C ASN A 155 41.77 7.19 -1.89
N ASP A 156 42.64 7.40 -0.91
CA ASP A 156 44.03 7.81 -1.14
C ASP A 156 45.01 6.87 -0.43
N ASP A 157 45.84 6.17 -1.20
CA ASP A 157 46.88 5.25 -0.71
C ASP A 157 46.37 4.00 0.03
N ASN A 158 45.93 3.00 -0.74
CA ASN A 158 45.48 1.71 -0.21
C ASN A 158 46.64 0.89 0.42
N GLY A 159 46.33 0.18 1.49
CA GLY A 159 47.15 -0.89 2.05
C GLY A 159 46.77 -2.26 1.47
N THR A 160 46.61 -3.25 2.35
CA THR A 160 46.20 -4.63 2.00
C THR A 160 44.69 -4.88 2.11
N GLU A 161 43.90 -3.86 2.47
CA GLU A 161 42.46 -3.95 2.58
C GLU A 161 41.76 -4.22 1.25
N LEU A 162 40.64 -4.95 1.32
CA LEU A 162 39.75 -5.14 0.18
C LEU A 162 38.81 -3.94 0.03
N VAL A 163 38.98 -3.14 -1.01
CA VAL A 163 38.07 -2.04 -1.37
C VAL A 163 36.90 -2.57 -2.21
N THR A 164 35.65 -2.40 -1.76
CA THR A 164 34.48 -3.06 -2.39
C THR A 164 33.14 -2.32 -2.18
N GLN A 165 32.20 -2.50 -3.12
CA GLN A 165 30.76 -2.16 -2.94
C GLN A 165 29.87 -3.41 -2.77
N THR A 166 30.47 -4.58 -2.61
CA THR A 166 29.82 -5.82 -2.17
C THR A 166 30.25 -6.11 -0.75
N LEU A 167 29.29 -6.23 0.16
CA LEU A 167 29.57 -6.41 1.58
C LEU A 167 30.33 -7.73 1.83
N PRO A 168 31.53 -7.70 2.42
CA PRO A 168 32.30 -8.92 2.70
C PRO A 168 31.68 -9.77 3.80
N THR A 169 31.73 -11.10 3.65
CA THR A 169 31.30 -12.06 4.68
C THR A 169 32.41 -12.48 5.64
N SER A 170 33.66 -12.10 5.37
CA SER A 170 34.83 -12.38 6.19
C SER A 170 35.94 -11.36 5.93
N GLY A 171 36.98 -11.36 6.77
CA GLY A 171 38.15 -10.51 6.55
C GLY A 171 38.18 -9.22 7.39
N TYR A 172 37.27 -9.04 8.35
CA TYR A 172 37.37 -7.93 9.32
C TYR A 172 38.72 -7.96 10.08
N PRO A 173 39.41 -6.81 10.26
CA PRO A 173 39.08 -5.45 9.81
C PRO A 173 39.73 -5.06 8.46
N ASN A 174 40.13 -6.00 7.61
CA ASN A 174 40.87 -5.74 6.36
C ASN A 174 39.95 -5.58 5.13
N TYR A 175 38.94 -4.72 5.22
CA TYR A 175 38.17 -4.29 4.06
C TYR A 175 37.71 -2.84 4.23
N LEU A 176 37.50 -2.17 3.09
CA LEU A 176 36.84 -0.88 2.95
C LEU A 176 35.56 -1.09 2.13
N TYR A 177 34.41 -1.05 2.79
CA TYR A 177 33.10 -1.19 2.17
C TYR A 177 32.39 0.15 2.11
N ILE A 178 32.10 0.61 0.90
CA ILE A 178 31.30 1.82 0.64
C ILE A 178 30.06 1.41 -0.15
N SER A 179 28.89 1.55 0.45
CA SER A 179 27.65 1.17 -0.21
C SER A 179 27.39 1.98 -1.47
N LYS A 180 26.91 1.30 -2.52
CA LYS A 180 26.41 1.93 -3.75
C LYS A 180 25.08 2.66 -3.56
N ASN A 181 24.38 2.38 -2.46
CA ASN A 181 23.08 2.96 -2.15
C ASN A 181 23.20 4.32 -1.45
N ASN A 182 24.41 4.73 -1.05
CA ASN A 182 24.68 6.08 -0.53
C ASN A 182 24.27 7.15 -1.55
N ILE A 183 23.68 8.24 -1.08
CA ILE A 183 23.29 9.39 -1.91
C ILE A 183 24.45 10.37 -1.95
N VAL A 184 24.89 10.70 -3.16
CA VAL A 184 25.94 11.69 -3.40
C VAL A 184 25.44 12.66 -4.46
N TYR A 185 25.00 13.84 -4.01
CA TYR A 185 24.24 14.79 -4.80
C TYR A 185 24.91 16.17 -4.84
N LYS A 186 24.96 16.79 -6.02
CA LYS A 186 25.60 18.10 -6.27
C LYS A 186 27.07 18.22 -5.81
N VAL A 187 27.85 17.14 -5.97
CA VAL A 187 29.31 17.13 -5.84
C VAL A 187 29.99 17.17 -7.22
N LYS A 188 31.31 17.33 -7.28
CA LYS A 188 32.08 17.29 -8.55
C LYS A 188 32.09 15.90 -9.19
N THR A 189 32.55 14.87 -8.49
CA THR A 189 32.34 13.46 -8.86
C THR A 189 31.98 12.63 -7.62
N PRO A 190 31.18 11.56 -7.73
CA PRO A 190 30.85 10.74 -6.56
C PRO A 190 32.08 10.07 -5.93
N PHE A 191 33.03 9.64 -6.75
CA PHE A 191 34.28 9.00 -6.33
C PHE A 191 35.47 9.59 -7.10
N LYS A 192 36.62 9.65 -6.42
CA LYS A 192 37.91 10.10 -6.95
C LYS A 192 38.99 9.06 -6.60
N ASP A 193 39.38 8.23 -7.58
CA ASP A 193 40.64 7.46 -7.69
C ASP A 193 40.57 6.42 -8.86
N ALA A 194 41.72 6.09 -9.47
CA ALA A 194 41.88 5.10 -10.53
C ALA A 194 41.65 3.64 -10.10
N SER A 195 41.75 3.32 -8.80
CA SER A 195 41.48 1.96 -8.29
C SER A 195 39.99 1.66 -8.06
N VAL A 196 39.14 2.71 -8.08
CA VAL A 196 37.71 2.66 -7.77
C VAL A 196 36.80 3.15 -8.91
N GLU A 197 37.31 3.29 -10.15
CA GLU A 197 36.59 3.89 -11.30
C GLU A 197 35.22 3.23 -11.65
N ALA A 198 34.90 2.06 -11.07
CA ALA A 198 33.62 1.38 -11.25
C ALA A 198 32.60 1.62 -10.11
N PHE A 199 32.96 2.37 -9.06
CA PHE A 199 32.08 2.62 -7.92
C PHE A 199 30.97 3.60 -8.31
N THR A 200 29.78 3.33 -7.77
CA THR A 200 28.58 4.13 -8.05
C THR A 200 27.93 4.58 -6.75
N SER A 201 27.15 5.66 -6.83
CA SER A 201 26.29 6.15 -5.77
C SER A 201 24.96 6.57 -6.37
N GLU A 202 23.93 6.67 -5.54
CA GLU A 202 22.67 7.26 -5.96
C GLU A 202 22.84 8.77 -6.19
N ASN A 203 22.46 9.22 -7.38
CA ASN A 203 22.43 10.64 -7.72
C ASN A 203 20.98 11.12 -7.77
N GLY A 204 20.41 11.36 -6.60
CA GLY A 204 19.04 11.84 -6.43
C GLY A 204 19.01 13.01 -5.46
N ASP A 205 18.14 13.99 -5.72
CA ASP A 205 17.93 15.11 -4.81
C ASP A 205 17.28 14.61 -3.51
N PRO A 206 17.95 14.72 -2.34
CA PRO A 206 17.37 14.29 -1.08
C PRO A 206 16.26 15.24 -0.59
N GLY A 207 16.08 16.42 -1.21
CA GLY A 207 15.05 17.37 -0.78
C GLY A 207 15.49 18.39 0.27
N TYR A 208 16.77 18.39 0.61
CA TYR A 208 17.33 19.30 1.61
C TYR A 208 17.33 20.75 1.11
N MET A 209 17.05 21.68 2.01
CA MET A 209 17.21 23.12 1.75
C MET A 209 18.52 23.60 2.36
N ILE A 210 19.29 24.38 1.60
CA ILE A 210 20.56 24.95 2.05
C ILE A 210 20.67 26.38 1.55
N GLU A 211 20.86 27.34 2.45
CA GLU A 211 21.20 28.73 2.12
C GLU A 211 22.53 29.10 2.76
N SER A 212 23.52 29.47 1.93
CA SER A 212 24.83 29.95 2.39
C SER A 212 24.95 31.46 2.30
N ASN A 213 25.74 32.04 3.21
CA ASN A 213 26.22 33.41 3.07
C ASN A 213 27.52 33.42 2.26
N THR A 214 27.41 33.77 0.98
CA THR A 214 28.54 33.78 0.04
C THR A 214 29.70 34.71 0.43
N SER A 215 29.49 35.67 1.32
CA SER A 215 30.56 36.57 1.79
C SER A 215 31.40 35.96 2.92
N THR A 216 30.80 35.09 3.73
CA THR A 216 31.45 34.50 4.90
C THR A 216 31.69 33.01 4.76
N GLY A 217 31.03 32.35 3.81
CA GLY A 217 31.15 30.90 3.56
C GLY A 217 30.35 30.01 4.52
N PHE A 218 29.62 30.59 5.48
CA PHE A 218 28.80 29.84 6.42
C PHE A 218 27.44 29.45 5.81
N ILE A 219 26.96 28.26 6.15
CA ILE A 219 25.56 27.88 5.95
C ILE A 219 24.71 28.61 6.98
N THR A 220 23.74 29.37 6.50
CA THR A 220 22.88 30.24 7.32
C THR A 220 21.46 29.73 7.46
N LYS A 221 21.03 28.83 6.58
CA LYS A 221 19.81 28.04 6.78
C LYS A 221 19.98 26.64 6.24
N VAL A 222 19.37 25.68 6.93
CA VAL A 222 19.36 24.29 6.52
C VAL A 222 18.05 23.59 6.91
N ASP A 223 17.53 22.78 6.00
CA ASP A 223 16.54 21.74 6.28
C ASP A 223 17.15 20.40 5.90
N LEU A 224 17.30 19.53 6.88
CA LEU A 224 17.91 18.20 6.74
C LEU A 224 16.89 17.08 6.75
N THR A 225 15.60 17.41 6.78
CA THR A 225 14.55 16.42 6.63
C THR A 225 14.44 16.06 5.14
N PRO A 226 14.65 14.78 4.77
CA PRO A 226 14.61 14.39 3.36
C PRO A 226 13.18 14.45 2.83
N THR A 227 13.00 14.83 1.57
CA THR A 227 11.67 14.81 0.94
C THR A 227 11.07 13.41 1.06
N PRO A 228 9.88 13.27 1.65
CA PRO A 228 9.21 11.99 1.76
C PRO A 228 9.01 11.30 0.41
N LEU A 229 9.11 9.97 0.36
CA LEU A 229 9.16 9.17 -0.88
C LEU A 229 10.30 9.53 -1.84
N GLY A 230 11.22 10.39 -1.41
CA GLY A 230 12.41 10.78 -2.15
C GLY A 230 13.48 9.69 -2.14
N PRO A 231 14.61 9.93 -2.83
CA PRO A 231 15.73 8.98 -2.92
C PRO A 231 16.23 8.46 -1.57
N ALA A 232 16.16 9.31 -0.53
CA ALA A 232 16.57 8.95 0.83
C ALA A 232 15.75 7.82 1.46
N TYR A 233 14.53 7.55 0.98
CA TYR A 233 13.67 6.48 1.50
C TYR A 233 13.77 5.20 0.68
N SER A 234 14.40 5.22 -0.50
CA SER A 234 14.52 4.05 -1.38
C SER A 234 15.85 3.33 -1.20
N LYS A 235 15.92 2.03 -1.53
CA LYS A 235 17.17 1.24 -1.57
C LYS A 235 18.02 1.39 -0.31
N LEU A 236 17.42 1.29 0.87
CA LEU A 236 18.16 1.36 2.12
C LEU A 236 19.04 0.12 2.31
N ASP A 237 20.23 0.33 2.87
CA ASP A 237 21.03 -0.76 3.38
C ASP A 237 20.50 -1.22 4.74
N ASN A 238 20.31 -2.53 4.90
CA ASN A 238 19.94 -3.12 6.19
C ASN A 238 21.13 -3.00 7.16
N PRO A 239 20.99 -2.30 8.32
CA PRO A 239 22.08 -2.14 9.28
C PRO A 239 22.51 -3.45 9.93
N PHE A 240 21.68 -4.50 9.87
CA PHE A 240 21.96 -5.81 10.45
C PHE A 240 22.61 -6.79 9.47
N GLU A 241 22.72 -6.44 8.19
CA GLU A 241 23.36 -7.32 7.21
C GLU A 241 24.88 -7.43 7.50
N GLY A 242 25.33 -8.65 7.80
CA GLY A 242 26.72 -8.91 8.19
C GLY A 242 27.10 -8.39 9.59
N ALA A 243 26.13 -7.93 10.38
CA ALA A 243 26.35 -7.34 11.69
C ALA A 243 26.73 -8.39 12.75
N SER A 244 27.65 -8.04 13.65
CA SER A 244 27.86 -8.80 14.89
C SER A 244 26.70 -8.56 15.86
N ALA A 245 26.49 -9.44 16.84
CA ALA A 245 25.50 -9.22 17.90
C ALA A 245 25.70 -7.89 18.65
N SER A 246 26.95 -7.39 18.72
CA SER A 246 27.21 -6.08 19.30
C SER A 246 26.77 -4.94 18.40
N ASP A 247 26.91 -5.09 17.08
CA ASP A 247 26.50 -4.10 16.09
C ASP A 247 24.98 -3.96 16.06
N SER A 248 24.26 -5.09 16.07
CA SER A 248 22.80 -5.12 16.17
C SER A 248 22.25 -4.50 17.46
N ALA A 249 23.05 -4.40 18.52
CA ALA A 249 22.66 -3.75 19.77
C ALA A 249 22.91 -2.23 19.77
N PHE A 250 23.62 -1.69 18.77
CA PHE A 250 24.00 -0.28 18.70
C PHE A 250 23.23 0.47 17.61
N PHE A 251 23.19 -0.09 16.39
CA PHE A 251 22.50 0.53 15.27
C PHE A 251 20.99 0.38 15.42
N ASP A 252 20.28 1.49 15.33
CA ASP A 252 18.83 1.51 15.21
C ASP A 252 18.46 1.18 13.77
N GLU A 253 17.38 0.42 13.59
CA GLU A 253 16.75 0.29 12.29
C GLU A 253 15.97 1.57 11.99
N VAL A 254 16.32 2.22 10.88
CA VAL A 254 15.60 3.39 10.39
C VAL A 254 15.35 3.23 8.91
N TYR A 255 14.31 3.91 8.43
CA TYR A 255 13.78 3.74 7.09
C TYR A 255 14.14 4.90 6.14
N PHE A 256 15.19 5.66 6.46
CA PHE A 256 15.75 6.73 5.64
C PHE A 256 17.28 6.66 5.62
N LYS A 257 17.88 7.20 4.56
CA LYS A 257 19.31 7.50 4.47
C LYS A 257 19.58 8.89 5.03
N GLY A 258 20.79 9.10 5.53
CA GLY A 258 21.16 10.31 6.25
C GLY A 258 20.89 10.19 7.74
N ALA A 259 21.30 11.21 8.47
CA ALA A 259 21.24 11.29 9.92
C ALA A 259 19.92 11.84 10.48
N VAL A 260 19.10 12.47 9.64
CA VAL A 260 17.87 13.15 10.05
C VAL A 260 16.71 12.60 9.23
N GLY A 261 15.66 12.14 9.91
CA GLY A 261 14.38 11.71 9.31
C GLY A 261 13.32 12.79 9.46
N SER A 262 12.05 12.38 9.55
CA SER A 262 10.94 13.31 9.86
C SER A 262 11.12 13.98 11.23
N ASP A 263 11.62 13.23 12.20
CA ASP A 263 11.95 13.74 13.53
C ASP A 263 13.37 14.35 13.53
N ASN A 264 13.43 15.66 13.35
CA ASN A 264 14.70 16.39 13.36
C ASN A 264 15.23 16.58 14.80
N TRP A 265 16.02 15.60 15.26
CA TRP A 265 16.63 15.56 16.60
C TRP A 265 17.62 16.68 16.91
N LEU A 266 18.01 17.49 15.91
CA LEU A 266 18.85 18.66 16.13
C LEU A 266 18.09 19.80 16.84
N LYS A 267 16.75 19.78 16.78
CA LYS A 267 15.89 20.83 17.36
C LYS A 267 15.91 20.83 18.89
N GLY A 268 15.79 22.02 19.46
CA GLY A 268 15.66 22.26 20.90
C GLY A 268 16.97 22.25 21.70
N TRP A 269 18.11 21.91 21.09
CA TRP A 269 19.38 21.86 21.83
C TRP A 269 20.65 22.20 21.04
N THR A 270 20.67 22.13 19.71
CA THR A 270 21.88 22.44 18.92
C THR A 270 22.10 23.94 18.72
N TYR A 271 23.33 24.34 18.43
CA TYR A 271 23.71 25.68 17.95
C TYR A 271 22.93 26.03 16.68
N LEU A 272 22.74 25.08 15.78
CA LEU A 272 21.97 25.27 14.55
C LEU A 272 20.54 25.71 14.85
N ASP A 273 19.88 25.07 15.81
CA ASP A 273 18.54 25.45 16.26
C ASP A 273 18.55 26.79 17.02
N GLU A 274 19.50 26.96 17.95
CA GLU A 274 19.62 28.15 18.79
C GLU A 274 19.82 29.43 17.98
N MET A 275 20.51 29.34 16.84
CA MET A 275 20.74 30.45 15.90
C MET A 275 19.67 30.58 14.82
N GLY A 276 18.65 29.71 14.79
CA GLY A 276 17.63 29.71 13.74
C GLY A 276 18.17 29.35 12.35
N ILE A 277 19.24 28.57 12.31
CA ILE A 277 19.80 28.01 11.07
C ILE A 277 18.93 26.84 10.62
N ILE A 278 18.39 26.04 11.54
CA ILE A 278 17.40 25.00 11.17
C ILE A 278 16.11 25.69 10.72
N VAL A 279 15.64 25.34 9.53
CA VAL A 279 14.34 25.73 9.01
C VAL A 279 13.50 24.52 8.65
N GLU A 280 12.18 24.66 8.73
CA GLU A 280 11.23 23.64 8.32
C GLU A 280 10.62 24.02 6.97
N GLN A 281 10.64 23.10 6.01
CA GLN A 281 9.70 23.14 4.89
C GLN A 281 8.30 22.75 5.39
N GLU A 282 7.24 23.29 4.76
CA GLU A 282 5.91 22.70 4.91
C GLU A 282 5.94 21.31 4.27
N GLU A 283 6.04 20.25 5.08
CA GLU A 283 5.91 18.90 4.59
C GLU A 283 4.45 18.59 4.29
N SER A 284 4.17 18.20 3.05
CA SER A 284 2.86 17.69 2.64
C SER A 284 2.70 16.19 2.93
N LEU A 285 3.63 15.56 3.65
CA LEU A 285 3.61 14.12 3.89
C LEU A 285 3.95 13.77 5.35
N VAL A 286 3.12 12.93 5.97
CA VAL A 286 3.21 12.54 7.39
C VAL A 286 3.43 11.04 7.53
N ALA A 287 4.49 10.65 8.23
CA ALA A 287 4.74 9.25 8.57
C ALA A 287 3.79 8.76 9.67
N LEU A 288 3.24 7.56 9.47
CA LEU A 288 2.45 6.81 10.44
C LEU A 288 3.29 5.62 10.92
N GLY A 289 3.37 5.48 12.24
CA GLY A 289 4.09 4.42 12.93
C GLY A 289 3.73 4.36 14.42
N GLY A 290 4.07 3.26 15.07
CA GLY A 290 3.85 3.06 16.50
C GLY A 290 2.40 3.19 16.96
N ASP A 291 2.22 3.69 18.18
CA ASP A 291 0.91 3.80 18.83
C ASP A 291 0.26 5.19 18.61
N ILE A 292 -0.93 5.21 18.01
CA ILE A 292 -1.83 6.38 18.02
C ILE A 292 -2.65 6.35 19.31
N THR A 293 -2.22 7.17 20.28
CA THR A 293 -2.76 7.18 21.66
C THR A 293 -3.80 8.27 21.93
N GLU A 294 -4.06 9.14 20.97
CA GLU A 294 -5.08 10.19 21.04
C GLU A 294 -5.88 10.26 19.74
N ASN A 295 -7.07 10.86 19.81
CA ASN A 295 -7.93 10.98 18.63
C ASN A 295 -7.22 11.77 17.54
N THR A 296 -7.05 11.14 16.38
CA THR A 296 -6.28 11.68 15.25
C THR A 296 -7.17 11.80 14.03
N THR A 297 -6.99 12.86 13.25
CA THR A 297 -7.66 13.06 11.95
C THR A 297 -6.60 13.12 10.85
N LEU A 298 -6.75 12.29 9.83
CA LEU A 298 -5.94 12.29 8.61
C LEU A 298 -6.69 13.08 7.53
N VAL A 299 -6.14 14.22 7.10
CA VAL A 299 -6.77 15.19 6.18
C VAL A 299 -6.37 14.96 4.73
N ASN A 300 -7.20 15.36 3.77
CA ASN A 300 -7.01 14.96 2.37
C ASN A 300 -6.01 15.81 1.55
N ASP A 301 -5.47 16.87 2.13
CA ASP A 301 -4.38 17.69 1.56
C ASP A 301 -2.99 17.24 2.02
N THR A 302 -2.92 16.14 2.78
CA THR A 302 -1.71 15.54 3.30
C THR A 302 -1.59 14.11 2.79
N GLU A 303 -0.41 13.75 2.27
CA GLU A 303 -0.08 12.34 1.99
C GLU A 303 0.34 11.65 3.30
N TYR A 304 -0.16 10.45 3.55
CA TYR A 304 0.25 9.68 4.74
C TYR A 304 1.04 8.47 4.34
N TYR A 305 1.97 8.06 5.19
CA TYR A 305 2.87 6.97 4.88
C TYR A 305 3.05 5.99 6.04
N LEU A 306 2.53 4.77 5.90
CA LEU A 306 2.74 3.66 6.82
C LEU A 306 4.13 3.07 6.62
N ASN A 307 5.02 3.35 7.58
CA ASN A 307 6.41 2.90 7.55
C ASN A 307 6.62 1.59 8.34
N GLU A 308 5.76 1.35 9.32
CA GLU A 308 5.73 0.20 10.22
C GLU A 308 4.29 -0.12 10.62
N GLN A 309 4.08 -1.10 11.50
CA GLN A 309 2.75 -1.37 12.06
C GLN A 309 2.30 -0.19 12.93
N THR A 310 1.17 0.42 12.58
CA THR A 310 0.58 1.55 13.30
C THR A 310 -0.66 1.10 14.04
N PHE A 311 -0.71 1.30 15.36
CA PHE A 311 -1.74 0.79 16.25
C PHE A 311 -2.61 1.93 16.78
N VAL A 312 -3.90 1.93 16.46
CA VAL A 312 -4.89 2.82 17.09
C VAL A 312 -5.35 2.16 18.38
N LYS A 313 -5.07 2.79 19.52
CA LYS A 313 -5.22 2.17 20.84
C LYS A 313 -6.65 2.20 21.37
N ASP A 314 -6.96 1.33 22.32
CA ASP A 314 -8.28 1.28 23.00
C ASP A 314 -8.75 2.66 23.46
N GLY A 315 -10.00 3.00 23.13
CA GLY A 315 -10.61 4.30 23.43
C GLY A 315 -10.27 5.43 22.46
N VAL A 316 -9.40 5.19 21.47
CA VAL A 316 -8.98 6.17 20.47
C VAL A 316 -9.80 6.01 19.17
N THR A 317 -10.11 7.14 18.52
CA THR A 317 -10.72 7.17 17.19
C THR A 317 -9.76 7.77 16.18
N LEU A 318 -9.44 7.02 15.13
CA LEU A 318 -8.78 7.51 13.92
C LEU A 318 -9.85 7.92 12.91
N THR A 319 -9.90 9.20 12.55
CA THR A 319 -10.77 9.71 11.49
C THR A 319 -9.93 9.93 10.23
N ILE A 320 -10.44 9.51 9.07
CA ILE A 320 -9.77 9.70 7.78
C ILE A 320 -10.75 10.44 6.87
N GLU A 321 -10.35 11.62 6.42
CA GLU A 321 -11.14 12.40 5.50
C GLU A 321 -11.27 11.70 4.14
N LYS A 322 -12.39 11.92 3.47
CA LYS A 322 -12.61 11.41 2.11
C LYS A 322 -11.56 11.94 1.13
N GLY A 323 -11.14 11.11 0.17
CA GLY A 323 -10.09 11.45 -0.79
C GLY A 323 -8.67 11.30 -0.28
N THR A 324 -8.47 11.03 1.02
CA THR A 324 -7.13 10.79 1.57
C THR A 324 -6.52 9.52 0.99
N THR A 325 -5.26 9.61 0.56
CA THR A 325 -4.45 8.47 0.16
C THR A 325 -3.38 8.21 1.23
N ILE A 326 -3.32 6.98 1.71
CA ILE A 326 -2.31 6.47 2.61
C ILE A 326 -1.46 5.47 1.82
N TYR A 327 -0.16 5.75 1.76
CA TYR A 327 0.82 4.89 1.14
C TYR A 327 1.45 3.97 2.18
N ALA A 328 1.79 2.75 1.82
CA ALA A 328 2.50 1.82 2.67
C ALA A 328 3.86 1.47 2.05
N ARG A 329 4.88 1.45 2.90
CA ARG A 329 6.24 1.04 2.51
C ARG A 329 6.26 -0.41 2.12
N TYR A 330 6.95 -0.74 1.02
CA TYR A 330 7.23 -2.14 0.66
C TYR A 330 8.70 -2.50 0.86
N GLY A 331 8.96 -3.76 1.21
CA GLY A 331 10.30 -4.25 1.51
C GLY A 331 10.37 -5.75 1.71
N ALA A 332 11.49 -6.23 2.22
CA ALA A 332 11.65 -7.62 2.65
C ALA A 332 11.22 -7.73 4.12
N TYR A 333 10.17 -8.51 4.38
CA TYR A 333 9.60 -8.67 5.72
C TYR A 333 10.00 -9.99 6.36
N GLY A 334 9.89 -10.03 7.69
CA GLY A 334 10.12 -11.21 8.49
C GLY A 334 9.77 -10.97 9.94
N ALA A 335 9.91 -11.98 10.80
CA ALA A 335 9.57 -11.86 12.23
C ALA A 335 10.32 -10.72 12.96
N SER A 336 11.52 -10.34 12.52
CA SER A 336 12.28 -9.21 13.08
C SER A 336 12.04 -7.86 12.38
N ASN A 337 11.30 -7.85 11.27
CA ASN A 337 10.94 -6.66 10.49
C ASN A 337 9.52 -6.88 9.91
N PRO A 338 8.47 -6.73 10.74
CA PRO A 338 7.11 -7.00 10.30
C PRO A 338 6.66 -6.03 9.22
N ALA A 339 5.73 -6.47 8.37
CA ALA A 339 5.18 -5.63 7.32
C ALA A 339 4.38 -4.45 7.91
N PRO A 340 4.47 -3.23 7.33
CA PRO A 340 3.65 -2.11 7.73
C PRO A 340 2.17 -2.43 7.58
N ALA A 341 1.37 -2.08 8.58
CA ALA A 341 -0.07 -2.35 8.61
C ALA A 341 -0.78 -1.31 9.46
N LEU A 342 -2.02 -0.97 9.12
CA LEU A 342 -2.86 -0.16 10.00
C LEU A 342 -3.72 -1.08 10.84
N VAL A 343 -3.55 -1.01 12.16
CA VAL A 343 -4.20 -1.91 13.12
C VAL A 343 -5.10 -1.09 14.04
N ILE A 344 -6.40 -1.36 13.98
CA ILE A 344 -7.39 -0.82 14.92
C ILE A 344 -7.52 -1.84 16.05
N GLU A 345 -7.03 -1.51 17.25
CA GLU A 345 -7.10 -2.42 18.39
C GLU A 345 -8.52 -2.56 18.93
N ARG A 346 -8.77 -3.65 19.66
CA ARG A 346 -10.06 -3.90 20.30
C ARG A 346 -10.46 -2.76 21.24
N GLY A 347 -11.52 -2.03 20.85
CA GLY A 347 -12.05 -0.87 21.57
C GLY A 347 -11.63 0.50 21.03
N ALA A 348 -10.73 0.52 20.04
CA ALA A 348 -10.48 1.65 19.18
C ALA A 348 -11.53 1.74 18.06
N LYS A 349 -11.53 2.85 17.32
CA LYS A 349 -12.41 3.06 16.16
C LYS A 349 -11.66 3.63 14.96
N ILE A 350 -12.13 3.26 13.78
CA ILE A 350 -11.79 3.91 12.51
C ILE A 350 -13.02 4.57 11.88
N VAL A 351 -12.91 5.81 11.45
CA VAL A 351 -13.96 6.53 10.72
C VAL A 351 -13.39 6.94 9.36
N ALA A 352 -13.52 6.05 8.39
CA ALA A 352 -13.11 6.25 7.00
C ALA A 352 -14.35 6.27 6.11
N ALA A 353 -14.94 7.46 5.95
CA ALA A 353 -16.19 7.67 5.21
C ALA A 353 -15.93 8.40 3.88
N GLY A 354 -15.29 7.70 2.95
CA GLY A 354 -15.08 8.16 1.58
C GLY A 354 -16.39 8.31 0.80
N THR A 355 -16.27 8.75 -0.45
CA THR A 355 -17.38 8.79 -1.41
C THR A 355 -16.94 8.17 -2.72
N LYS A 356 -17.89 7.88 -3.62
CA LYS A 356 -17.57 7.39 -4.98
C LYS A 356 -16.54 8.28 -5.70
N ASP A 357 -16.70 9.60 -5.61
CA ASP A 357 -15.83 10.56 -6.32
C ASP A 357 -14.54 10.85 -5.54
N GLU A 358 -14.52 10.60 -4.24
CA GLU A 358 -13.40 10.85 -3.32
C GLU A 358 -13.22 9.64 -2.39
N PRO A 359 -12.82 8.47 -2.94
CA PRO A 359 -12.59 7.29 -2.12
C PRO A 359 -11.34 7.47 -1.25
N ILE A 360 -11.28 6.74 -0.14
CA ILE A 360 -10.08 6.65 0.71
C ILE A 360 -9.27 5.46 0.22
N THR A 361 -7.97 5.65 -0.01
CA THR A 361 -7.11 4.61 -0.58
C THR A 361 -5.92 4.30 0.30
N PHE A 362 -5.76 3.03 0.62
CA PHE A 362 -4.55 2.44 1.15
C PHE A 362 -3.88 1.66 0.03
N LYS A 363 -2.61 1.94 -0.28
CA LYS A 363 -1.87 1.22 -1.33
C LYS A 363 -0.37 1.24 -1.07
N SER A 364 0.38 0.38 -1.75
CA SER A 364 1.85 0.47 -1.70
C SER A 364 2.35 1.78 -2.34
N GLU A 365 3.55 2.19 -1.95
CA GLU A 365 4.23 3.38 -2.47
C GLU A 365 4.79 3.26 -3.90
N LEU A 366 4.43 2.18 -4.61
CA LEU A 366 4.99 1.88 -5.93
C LEU A 366 4.79 3.05 -6.91
N LYS A 367 5.89 3.41 -7.56
CA LYS A 367 5.92 4.38 -8.66
C LYS A 367 5.86 3.67 -10.00
N SER A 368 5.43 4.38 -11.04
CA SER A 368 5.20 3.82 -12.38
C SER A 368 6.43 3.20 -13.06
N ASP A 369 7.62 3.49 -12.56
CA ASP A 369 8.90 2.96 -13.02
C ASP A 369 9.40 1.75 -12.21
N ASP A 370 8.70 1.32 -11.15
CA ASP A 370 9.00 0.10 -10.41
C ASP A 370 8.57 -1.16 -11.18
N ALA A 371 9.35 -2.23 -11.07
CA ALA A 371 9.08 -3.50 -11.75
C ALA A 371 7.79 -4.18 -11.28
N ASN A 372 7.33 -3.88 -10.06
CA ASN A 372 6.10 -4.40 -9.48
C ASN A 372 4.88 -3.48 -9.77
N TYR A 373 5.07 -2.35 -10.43
CA TYR A 373 3.98 -1.41 -10.68
C TYR A 373 2.84 -2.05 -11.48
N GLY A 374 1.61 -1.89 -10.98
CA GLY A 374 0.38 -2.36 -11.62
C GLY A 374 0.00 -3.82 -11.35
N ASN A 375 0.90 -4.67 -10.85
CA ASN A 375 0.58 -6.07 -10.51
C ASN A 375 1.26 -6.61 -9.23
N GLY A 376 2.01 -5.79 -8.51
CA GLY A 376 2.65 -6.20 -7.27
C GLY A 376 1.62 -6.58 -6.20
N ARG A 377 1.85 -7.71 -5.54
CA ARG A 377 1.05 -8.23 -4.41
C ARG A 377 1.97 -8.46 -3.21
N GLY A 378 1.44 -8.44 -1.99
CA GLY A 378 2.19 -8.78 -0.78
C GLY A 378 3.19 -7.71 -0.37
N LEU A 379 2.92 -6.46 -0.74
CA LEU A 379 3.86 -5.35 -0.62
C LEU A 379 3.74 -4.62 0.72
N TRP A 380 2.72 -4.90 1.51
CA TRP A 380 2.55 -4.43 2.89
C TRP A 380 1.50 -5.31 3.59
N GLY A 381 1.30 -5.12 4.89
CA GLY A 381 0.42 -5.97 5.69
C GLY A 381 -1.05 -5.86 5.29
N GLY A 382 -1.63 -4.66 5.38
CA GLY A 382 -3.04 -4.42 5.11
C GLY A 382 -3.74 -3.65 6.23
N LEU A 383 -5.07 -3.69 6.24
CA LEU A 383 -5.92 -3.05 7.24
C LEU A 383 -6.51 -4.11 8.18
N VAL A 384 -6.20 -4.01 9.47
CA VAL A 384 -6.72 -4.93 10.49
C VAL A 384 -7.67 -4.18 11.43
N VAL A 385 -8.90 -4.67 11.58
CA VAL A 385 -9.88 -4.16 12.55
C VAL A 385 -10.22 -5.24 13.57
N ASN A 386 -9.86 -5.00 14.83
CA ASN A 386 -10.13 -5.92 15.93
C ASN A 386 -11.34 -5.44 16.73
N GLY A 387 -12.37 -6.30 16.83
CA GLY A 387 -13.61 -5.98 17.54
C GLY A 387 -13.82 -6.79 18.83
N ARG A 388 -15.00 -6.59 19.42
CA ARG A 388 -15.48 -7.22 20.67
C ARG A 388 -16.60 -8.24 20.46
N ALA A 389 -16.89 -8.64 19.22
CA ALA A 389 -17.93 -9.60 18.91
C ALA A 389 -17.52 -11.05 19.24
N PRO A 390 -18.51 -11.96 19.43
CA PRO A 390 -18.23 -13.35 19.76
C PRO A 390 -17.43 -14.06 18.68
N ILE A 391 -16.52 -14.94 19.12
CA ILE A 391 -15.71 -15.84 18.29
C ILE A 391 -15.74 -17.24 18.91
N SER A 392 -15.43 -18.28 18.14
CA SER A 392 -15.51 -19.67 18.58
C SER A 392 -14.24 -20.18 19.29
N ASN A 393 -13.13 -19.44 19.19
CA ASN A 393 -11.88 -19.76 19.87
C ASN A 393 -12.05 -19.80 21.40
N ALA A 394 -11.35 -20.74 22.03
CA ALA A 394 -11.36 -20.92 23.48
C ALA A 394 -11.16 -19.61 24.26
N GLY A 395 -12.11 -19.30 25.15
CA GLY A 395 -12.08 -18.08 25.97
C GLY A 395 -12.63 -16.82 25.30
N GLY A 396 -13.09 -16.90 24.04
CA GLY A 396 -13.68 -15.78 23.31
C GLY A 396 -12.67 -14.68 22.97
N SER A 397 -11.38 -15.03 22.87
CA SER A 397 -10.32 -14.12 22.49
C SER A 397 -9.18 -14.85 21.79
N ALA A 398 -8.63 -14.22 20.75
CA ALA A 398 -7.52 -14.71 19.95
C ALA A 398 -6.67 -13.53 19.47
N ASN A 399 -5.59 -13.79 18.73
CA ASN A 399 -4.77 -12.77 18.08
C ASN A 399 -4.78 -13.05 16.58
N VAL A 400 -4.80 -11.99 15.77
CA VAL A 400 -4.58 -12.09 14.33
C VAL A 400 -3.11 -12.46 14.14
N GLU A 401 -2.84 -13.35 13.18
CA GLU A 401 -1.50 -13.59 12.68
C GLU A 401 -0.83 -12.32 12.15
N GLY A 402 0.50 -12.36 11.99
CA GLY A 402 1.31 -11.20 11.64
C GLY A 402 1.41 -10.11 12.72
N LEU A 403 0.60 -10.18 13.78
CA LEU A 403 0.59 -9.26 14.92
C LEU A 403 1.05 -9.93 16.22
N THR A 404 1.76 -9.17 17.06
CA THR A 404 2.20 -9.65 18.38
C THR A 404 1.40 -9.01 19.50
N GLY A 405 0.64 -9.83 20.24
CA GLY A 405 -0.04 -9.40 21.47
C GLY A 405 -1.26 -8.50 21.29
N VAL A 406 -1.86 -8.48 20.09
CA VAL A 406 -3.06 -7.70 19.77
C VAL A 406 -4.28 -8.62 19.78
N ALA A 407 -5.06 -8.53 20.85
CA ALA A 407 -6.21 -9.41 21.06
C ALA A 407 -7.49 -8.88 20.40
N TYR A 408 -8.24 -9.77 19.75
CA TYR A 408 -9.62 -9.55 19.29
C TYR A 408 -10.61 -10.47 20.02
N GLY A 409 -11.90 -10.30 19.71
CA GLY A 409 -12.99 -11.11 20.22
C GLY A 409 -13.55 -10.60 21.54
N GLY A 410 -14.77 -11.03 21.84
CA GLY A 410 -15.48 -10.68 23.08
C GLY A 410 -16.87 -11.29 23.14
N SER A 411 -17.84 -10.51 23.63
CA SER A 411 -19.23 -10.97 23.84
C SER A 411 -20.29 -10.01 23.29
N ASP A 412 -19.88 -8.94 22.58
CA ASP A 412 -20.79 -7.92 22.06
C ASP A 412 -21.00 -8.09 20.56
N PRO A 413 -22.05 -8.80 20.11
CA PRO A 413 -22.35 -8.95 18.68
C PRO A 413 -22.76 -7.62 18.01
N ASN A 414 -22.95 -6.53 18.75
CA ASN A 414 -23.24 -5.21 18.21
C ASN A 414 -22.08 -4.23 18.43
N ASP A 415 -20.87 -4.73 18.70
CA ASP A 415 -19.67 -3.91 18.75
C ASP A 415 -19.58 -3.01 17.50
N ASP A 416 -19.15 -1.77 17.74
CA ASP A 416 -19.02 -0.74 16.73
C ASP A 416 -17.56 -0.26 16.71
N SER A 417 -16.78 -0.86 15.81
CA SER A 417 -15.40 -0.50 15.51
C SER A 417 -15.30 0.66 14.51
N GLY A 418 -16.44 1.22 14.07
CA GLY A 418 -16.52 2.43 13.26
C GLY A 418 -17.08 2.22 11.85
N THR A 419 -16.51 2.90 10.86
CA THR A 419 -17.04 2.96 9.49
C THR A 419 -15.93 2.86 8.46
N LEU A 420 -16.08 1.92 7.52
CA LEU A 420 -15.39 1.84 6.26
C LEU A 420 -16.42 2.04 5.14
N ARG A 421 -16.33 3.17 4.43
CA ARG A 421 -17.17 3.43 3.26
C ARG A 421 -16.36 4.03 2.12
N TYR A 422 -16.47 3.46 0.91
CA TYR A 422 -15.61 3.83 -0.24
C TYR A 422 -14.12 3.78 0.14
N VAL A 423 -13.71 2.64 0.71
CA VAL A 423 -12.34 2.36 1.12
C VAL A 423 -11.73 1.36 0.15
N ARG A 424 -10.53 1.65 -0.33
CA ARG A 424 -9.78 0.82 -1.27
C ARG A 424 -8.49 0.38 -0.60
N VAL A 425 -8.21 -0.92 -0.55
CA VAL A 425 -6.97 -1.49 0.00
C VAL A 425 -6.29 -2.31 -1.08
N TRP A 426 -5.14 -1.83 -1.56
CA TRP A 426 -4.45 -2.45 -2.68
C TRP A 426 -3.04 -2.90 -2.31
N ASN A 427 -2.56 -3.96 -2.96
CA ASN A 427 -1.18 -4.44 -2.87
C ASN A 427 -0.76 -4.99 -1.48
N GLY A 428 -1.69 -5.25 -0.57
CA GLY A 428 -1.39 -5.83 0.76
C GLY A 428 -1.10 -7.33 0.69
N GLY A 429 -1.23 -8.07 1.80
CA GLY A 429 -1.06 -9.53 1.78
C GLY A 429 0.33 -10.01 2.18
N ALA A 430 1.10 -9.22 2.95
CA ALA A 430 2.51 -9.52 3.14
C ALA A 430 2.75 -10.78 3.99
N VAL A 431 3.60 -11.67 3.48
CA VAL A 431 4.04 -12.88 4.17
C VAL A 431 5.18 -12.57 5.14
N ILE A 432 4.95 -12.74 6.44
CA ILE A 432 5.91 -12.41 7.51
C ILE A 432 6.64 -13.68 8.01
N GLY A 433 6.03 -14.86 7.87
CA GLY A 433 6.58 -16.15 8.23
C GLY A 433 5.87 -17.30 7.52
N VAL A 434 6.14 -18.54 7.93
CA VAL A 434 5.33 -19.70 7.48
C VAL A 434 4.03 -19.69 8.27
N ASP A 435 2.90 -19.71 7.58
CA ASP A 435 1.55 -19.64 8.17
C ASP A 435 1.43 -18.44 9.13
N ASN A 436 1.95 -17.30 8.69
CA ASN A 436 1.96 -16.04 9.42
C ASN A 436 1.98 -14.86 8.45
N GLU A 437 0.81 -14.56 7.92
CA GLU A 437 0.56 -13.53 6.92
C GLU A 437 -0.37 -12.44 7.47
N LEU A 438 -0.60 -11.39 6.68
CA LEU A 438 -1.61 -10.35 6.94
C LEU A 438 -2.42 -10.16 5.67
N ASN A 439 -3.72 -9.86 5.81
CA ASN A 439 -4.67 -9.88 4.69
C ASN A 439 -4.99 -8.47 4.20
N GLY A 440 -5.78 -8.33 3.13
CA GLY A 440 -6.18 -7.02 2.62
C GLY A 440 -6.97 -6.24 3.66
N ILE A 441 -8.20 -6.70 3.96
CA ILE A 441 -9.02 -6.19 5.06
C ILE A 441 -9.35 -7.33 6.00
N THR A 442 -8.71 -7.34 7.16
CA THR A 442 -9.01 -8.29 8.25
C THR A 442 -10.07 -7.70 9.19
N LEU A 443 -11.15 -8.45 9.43
CA LEU A 443 -12.26 -8.08 10.32
C LEU A 443 -12.38 -9.09 11.47
N ALA A 444 -11.44 -9.02 12.41
CA ALA A 444 -11.33 -9.99 13.49
C ALA A 444 -12.28 -9.68 14.65
N GLY A 445 -13.30 -10.53 14.86
CA GLY A 445 -14.29 -10.35 15.92
C GLY A 445 -15.05 -9.04 15.84
N VAL A 446 -15.28 -8.50 14.64
CA VAL A 446 -15.96 -7.21 14.43
C VAL A 446 -17.48 -7.36 14.57
N GLY A 447 -18.13 -6.43 15.27
CA GLY A 447 -19.57 -6.46 15.50
C GLY A 447 -20.39 -5.80 14.40
N ARG A 448 -21.68 -6.14 14.33
CA ARG A 448 -22.62 -5.59 13.34
C ARG A 448 -22.95 -4.09 13.51
N GLY A 449 -22.45 -3.47 14.59
CA GLY A 449 -22.52 -2.02 14.76
C GLY A 449 -21.58 -1.29 13.79
N THR A 450 -20.55 -1.98 13.32
CA THR A 450 -19.56 -1.47 12.36
C THR A 450 -20.13 -1.45 10.96
N THR A 451 -19.89 -0.35 10.22
CA THR A 451 -20.30 -0.21 8.82
C THR A 451 -19.15 -0.59 7.89
N VAL A 452 -19.37 -1.55 6.98
CA VAL A 452 -18.43 -1.91 5.90
C VAL A 452 -19.21 -1.93 4.59
N GLU A 453 -19.10 -0.85 3.81
CA GLU A 453 -19.89 -0.67 2.59
C GLU A 453 -19.07 -0.04 1.46
N TYR A 454 -19.19 -0.52 0.22
CA TYR A 454 -18.35 0.02 -0.88
C TYR A 454 -16.86 -0.09 -0.54
N CYS A 455 -16.42 -1.28 -0.13
CA CYS A 455 -15.02 -1.55 0.15
C CYS A 455 -14.43 -2.43 -0.95
N GLU A 456 -13.20 -2.13 -1.37
CA GLU A 456 -12.50 -2.91 -2.37
C GLU A 456 -11.15 -3.38 -1.85
N VAL A 457 -10.83 -4.63 -2.13
CA VAL A 457 -9.46 -5.15 -2.04
C VAL A 457 -8.98 -5.56 -3.43
N ALA A 458 -7.78 -5.15 -3.83
CA ALA A 458 -7.24 -5.50 -5.13
C ALA A 458 -5.73 -5.79 -5.07
N LEU A 459 -5.28 -6.76 -5.86
CA LEU A 459 -3.86 -7.12 -5.94
C LEU A 459 -3.25 -7.47 -4.57
N ASN A 460 -4.03 -8.06 -3.67
CA ASN A 460 -3.53 -8.57 -2.40
C ASN A 460 -2.84 -9.92 -2.63
N LEU A 461 -1.74 -10.24 -1.94
CA LEU A 461 -1.11 -11.56 -2.12
C LEU A 461 -1.90 -12.62 -1.37
N ASP A 462 -2.18 -12.36 -0.11
CA ASP A 462 -3.07 -13.14 0.72
C ASP A 462 -4.54 -12.75 0.51
N ASP A 463 -5.41 -13.10 1.45
CA ASP A 463 -6.85 -12.94 1.36
C ASP A 463 -7.31 -11.51 1.08
N GLY A 464 -8.42 -11.40 0.35
CA GLY A 464 -9.10 -10.13 0.11
C GLY A 464 -9.68 -9.57 1.42
N PHE A 465 -10.82 -10.14 1.82
CA PHE A 465 -11.42 -9.91 3.12
C PHE A 465 -11.31 -11.19 3.93
N GLU A 466 -10.80 -11.06 5.16
CA GLU A 466 -10.76 -12.19 6.09
C GLU A 466 -11.54 -11.87 7.35
N MET A 467 -12.51 -12.73 7.67
CA MET A 467 -13.40 -12.59 8.82
C MET A 467 -13.12 -13.65 9.89
N PHE A 468 -12.19 -13.35 10.79
CA PHE A 468 -11.97 -14.15 12.00
C PHE A 468 -13.12 -13.98 13.01
N GLY A 469 -14.19 -14.76 12.87
CA GLY A 469 -15.36 -14.69 13.74
C GLY A 469 -16.13 -13.36 13.67
N GLY A 470 -16.98 -13.10 14.67
CA GLY A 470 -17.75 -11.86 14.74
C GLY A 470 -19.06 -11.86 13.94
N THR A 471 -19.62 -10.68 13.69
CA THR A 471 -20.97 -10.51 13.11
C THR A 471 -21.09 -9.33 12.16
N VAL A 472 -19.98 -8.72 11.77
CA VAL A 472 -19.94 -7.58 10.85
C VAL A 472 -20.62 -7.92 9.53
N ASP A 473 -21.40 -6.98 9.00
CA ASP A 473 -22.08 -7.14 7.72
C ASP A 473 -21.32 -6.41 6.60
N LEU A 474 -21.31 -6.98 5.39
CA LEU A 474 -20.62 -6.46 4.20
C LEU A 474 -21.62 -6.10 3.09
N LYS A 475 -21.59 -4.86 2.59
CA LYS A 475 -22.48 -4.45 1.48
C LYS A 475 -21.72 -3.78 0.34
N TYR A 476 -21.93 -4.19 -0.90
CA TYR A 476 -21.19 -3.65 -2.05
C TYR A 476 -19.66 -3.77 -1.89
N CYS A 477 -19.15 -4.96 -1.59
CA CYS A 477 -17.70 -5.18 -1.44
C CYS A 477 -17.15 -5.95 -2.64
N SER A 478 -15.95 -5.59 -3.10
CA SER A 478 -15.30 -6.22 -4.26
C SER A 478 -13.89 -6.68 -3.97
N VAL A 479 -13.50 -7.78 -4.60
CA VAL A 479 -12.16 -8.35 -4.51
C VAL A 479 -11.63 -8.68 -5.89
N ILE A 480 -10.48 -8.11 -6.25
CA ILE A 480 -9.94 -8.16 -7.61
C ILE A 480 -8.52 -8.72 -7.62
N GLY A 481 -8.36 -9.90 -8.22
CA GLY A 481 -7.07 -10.51 -8.51
C GLY A 481 -6.15 -10.61 -7.30
N VAL A 482 -6.68 -11.14 -6.19
CA VAL A 482 -5.92 -11.52 -5.01
C VAL A 482 -5.21 -12.86 -5.22
N GLY A 483 -4.12 -13.13 -4.51
CA GLY A 483 -3.34 -14.37 -4.69
C GLY A 483 -3.96 -15.57 -3.99
N ASP A 484 -4.54 -15.38 -2.81
CA ASP A 484 -5.23 -16.43 -2.06
C ASP A 484 -6.76 -16.30 -2.16
N ASP A 485 -7.49 -16.34 -1.04
CA ASP A 485 -8.94 -16.40 -1.04
C ASP A 485 -9.61 -15.02 -1.03
N ALA A 486 -10.68 -14.85 -1.80
CA ALA A 486 -11.25 -13.51 -1.97
C ALA A 486 -12.07 -13.04 -0.75
N PHE A 487 -13.04 -13.84 -0.29
CA PHE A 487 -13.62 -13.69 1.04
C PHE A 487 -13.44 -15.00 1.81
N ASP A 488 -12.63 -14.96 2.86
CA ASP A 488 -12.47 -16.05 3.79
C ASP A 488 -13.20 -15.74 5.12
N THR A 489 -13.79 -16.77 5.71
CA THR A 489 -14.49 -16.69 6.99
C THR A 489 -14.11 -17.88 7.85
N ASP A 490 -13.66 -17.63 9.06
CA ASP A 490 -13.46 -18.68 10.06
C ASP A 490 -14.03 -18.27 11.44
N GLY A 491 -13.61 -18.98 12.50
CA GLY A 491 -13.64 -18.39 13.84
C GLY A 491 -15.04 -18.15 14.41
N GLY A 492 -16.08 -18.72 13.80
CA GLY A 492 -17.47 -18.55 14.18
C GLY A 492 -18.16 -17.32 13.58
N TYR A 493 -17.77 -16.89 12.38
CA TYR A 493 -18.34 -15.71 11.71
C TYR A 493 -19.84 -15.86 11.44
N GLN A 494 -20.63 -14.86 11.83
CA GLN A 494 -22.10 -14.91 11.78
C GLN A 494 -22.73 -13.69 11.08
N GLY A 495 -21.93 -12.98 10.28
CA GLY A 495 -22.36 -11.78 9.56
C GLY A 495 -23.20 -12.06 8.30
N ARG A 496 -23.63 -10.96 7.66
CA ARG A 496 -24.40 -10.97 6.40
C ARG A 496 -23.63 -10.26 5.29
N GLY A 497 -23.87 -10.67 4.06
CA GLY A 497 -23.23 -10.10 2.87
C GLY A 497 -24.24 -9.83 1.76
N GLN A 498 -24.22 -8.66 1.13
CA GLN A 498 -25.04 -8.40 -0.06
C GLN A 498 -24.34 -7.56 -1.12
N PHE A 499 -24.48 -7.95 -2.39
CA PHE A 499 -23.82 -7.30 -3.54
C PHE A 499 -22.30 -7.46 -3.48
N LEU A 500 -21.82 -8.69 -3.31
CA LEU A 500 -20.40 -9.01 -3.25
C LEU A 500 -19.86 -9.42 -4.62
N PHE A 501 -18.69 -8.93 -5.00
CA PHE A 501 -18.09 -9.22 -6.30
C PHE A 501 -16.68 -9.77 -6.16
N VAL A 502 -16.39 -10.86 -6.88
CA VAL A 502 -15.04 -11.41 -7.01
C VAL A 502 -14.67 -11.52 -8.48
N GLN A 503 -13.51 -10.99 -8.84
CA GLN A 503 -12.84 -11.23 -10.11
C GLN A 503 -11.49 -11.88 -9.82
N ARG A 504 -11.38 -13.18 -10.07
CA ARG A 504 -10.13 -13.93 -9.90
C ARG A 504 -9.13 -13.57 -10.99
N ALA A 505 -7.85 -13.62 -10.64
CA ALA A 505 -6.75 -13.69 -11.57
C ALA A 505 -6.51 -15.14 -11.99
N ALA A 506 -5.65 -15.35 -12.99
CA ALA A 506 -5.28 -16.69 -13.45
C ALA A 506 -4.58 -17.52 -12.35
N ASP A 507 -3.95 -16.85 -11.39
CA ASP A 507 -3.17 -17.43 -10.30
C ASP A 507 -3.82 -17.25 -8.90
N SER A 508 -5.05 -16.72 -8.81
CA SER A 508 -5.78 -16.63 -7.54
C SER A 508 -6.12 -18.01 -6.99
N ASP A 509 -6.15 -18.18 -5.67
CA ASP A 509 -6.90 -19.28 -5.05
C ASP A 509 -8.41 -18.99 -5.09
N ARG A 510 -9.21 -19.27 -4.07
CA ARG A 510 -10.67 -19.40 -4.21
C ARG A 510 -11.36 -18.04 -4.18
N ALA A 511 -12.59 -18.00 -4.67
CA ALA A 511 -13.42 -16.83 -4.45
C ALA A 511 -13.96 -16.81 -3.02
N HIS A 512 -14.27 -17.97 -2.47
CA HIS A 512 -14.61 -18.13 -1.06
C HIS A 512 -13.94 -19.36 -0.48
N GLU A 513 -13.32 -19.22 0.68
CA GLU A 513 -13.01 -20.29 1.63
C GLU A 513 -13.83 -20.02 2.90
N MET A 514 -14.47 -21.03 3.48
CA MET A 514 -15.37 -20.82 4.61
C MET A 514 -15.29 -21.99 5.59
N ASP A 515 -14.79 -21.67 6.77
CA ASP A 515 -14.37 -22.61 7.80
C ASP A 515 -15.15 -22.42 9.10
N ASN A 516 -15.28 -23.50 9.87
CA ASN A 516 -15.81 -23.41 11.24
C ASN A 516 -14.86 -23.95 12.32
N ARG A 517 -13.99 -24.90 11.97
CA ARG A 517 -13.28 -25.69 12.97
C ARG A 517 -12.25 -24.86 13.72
N THR A 518 -12.56 -24.61 14.98
CA THR A 518 -11.60 -24.06 15.94
C THR A 518 -11.29 -25.10 17.01
N ASN A 519 -10.05 -25.07 17.51
CA ASN A 519 -9.58 -25.99 18.55
C ASN A 519 -9.81 -27.50 18.22
N GLY A 520 -9.82 -27.85 16.93
CA GLY A 520 -9.99 -29.22 16.43
C GLY A 520 -11.44 -29.75 16.46
N ASN A 521 -12.44 -28.88 16.58
CA ASN A 521 -13.86 -29.25 16.62
C ASN A 521 -14.64 -28.67 15.43
N THR A 522 -15.16 -29.51 14.54
CA THR A 522 -16.01 -29.08 13.40
C THR A 522 -17.38 -28.57 13.83
N ASP A 523 -17.80 -28.79 15.07
CA ASP A 523 -19.04 -28.27 15.67
C ASP A 523 -18.80 -27.05 16.59
N SER A 524 -17.74 -26.29 16.36
CA SER A 524 -17.39 -25.10 17.15
C SER A 524 -18.52 -24.08 17.23
N GLN A 525 -18.60 -23.37 18.37
CA GLN A 525 -19.68 -22.43 18.68
C GLN A 525 -19.12 -21.06 19.10
N PRO A 526 -19.66 -19.93 18.60
CA PRO A 526 -20.66 -19.85 17.53
C PRO A 526 -20.18 -20.53 16.25
N ARG A 527 -21.10 -21.20 15.53
CA ARG A 527 -20.78 -21.82 14.24
C ARG A 527 -20.60 -20.71 13.20
N SER A 528 -19.56 -20.80 12.38
CA SER A 528 -19.43 -20.00 11.17
C SER A 528 -20.64 -20.26 10.27
N HIS A 529 -21.36 -19.20 9.94
CA HIS A 529 -22.59 -19.27 9.18
C HIS A 529 -22.79 -17.95 8.41
N PRO A 530 -21.94 -17.68 7.40
CA PRO A 530 -22.11 -16.54 6.52
C PRO A 530 -23.48 -16.60 5.83
N ARG A 531 -24.18 -15.47 5.78
CA ARG A 531 -25.48 -15.35 5.12
C ARG A 531 -25.34 -14.37 3.97
N PHE A 532 -25.03 -14.87 2.78
CA PHE A 532 -24.65 -14.06 1.64
C PHE A 532 -25.71 -14.15 0.54
N ALA A 533 -26.07 -12.99 -0.02
CA ALA A 533 -27.02 -12.90 -1.12
C ALA A 533 -26.49 -11.97 -2.21
N ASN A 534 -26.89 -12.20 -3.47
CA ASN A 534 -26.53 -11.31 -4.58
C ASN A 534 -25.01 -11.23 -4.76
N VAL A 535 -24.38 -12.35 -5.07
CA VAL A 535 -22.92 -12.46 -5.23
C VAL A 535 -22.58 -12.84 -6.66
N THR A 536 -21.61 -12.16 -7.26
CA THR A 536 -21.08 -12.49 -8.59
C THR A 536 -19.61 -12.89 -8.46
N ILE A 537 -19.27 -14.09 -8.89
CA ILE A 537 -17.90 -14.61 -8.95
C ILE A 537 -17.54 -14.86 -10.41
N ILE A 538 -16.44 -14.27 -10.85
CA ILE A 538 -15.85 -14.50 -12.16
C ILE A 538 -14.48 -15.15 -11.94
N GLY A 539 -14.37 -16.42 -12.32
CA GLY A 539 -13.13 -17.17 -12.35
C GLY A 539 -12.40 -17.07 -13.69
N ASP A 540 -11.42 -17.95 -13.85
CA ASP A 540 -10.81 -18.28 -15.14
C ASP A 540 -10.87 -19.80 -15.32
N LYS A 541 -11.32 -20.25 -16.50
CA LYS A 541 -11.39 -21.68 -16.82
C LYS A 541 -10.01 -22.35 -16.89
N ALA A 542 -8.95 -21.57 -17.04
CA ALA A 542 -7.58 -22.08 -16.94
C ALA A 542 -7.13 -22.34 -15.48
N ASN A 543 -7.82 -21.76 -14.50
CA ASN A 543 -7.53 -21.93 -13.09
C ASN A 543 -8.21 -23.20 -12.56
N THR A 544 -7.42 -24.10 -11.96
CA THR A 544 -7.86 -25.43 -11.53
C THR A 544 -8.23 -25.51 -10.05
N ASN A 545 -8.29 -24.39 -9.33
CA ASN A 545 -8.81 -24.35 -7.97
C ASN A 545 -10.32 -24.06 -7.98
N ASP A 546 -10.98 -24.49 -6.93
CA ASP A 546 -12.43 -24.37 -6.76
C ASP A 546 -12.86 -22.91 -6.68
N LEU A 547 -14.07 -22.60 -7.12
CA LEU A 547 -14.59 -21.24 -6.95
C LEU A 547 -14.97 -20.99 -5.49
N ILE A 548 -15.64 -21.94 -4.85
CA ILE A 548 -16.04 -21.86 -3.44
C ILE A 548 -15.65 -23.17 -2.76
N LYS A 549 -14.98 -23.08 -1.62
CA LYS A 549 -14.77 -24.19 -0.71
C LYS A 549 -15.45 -23.90 0.63
N LEU A 550 -16.35 -24.79 1.01
CA LEU A 550 -16.98 -24.80 2.31
C LEU A 550 -16.38 -25.98 3.06
N ARG A 551 -15.92 -25.79 4.31
CA ARG A 551 -15.32 -26.92 5.01
C ARG A 551 -15.47 -26.91 6.52
N GLU A 552 -15.17 -28.07 7.10
CA GLU A 552 -14.91 -28.27 8.51
C GLU A 552 -16.10 -27.88 9.42
N GLY A 553 -17.30 -28.21 8.94
CA GLY A 553 -18.57 -27.91 9.57
C GLY A 553 -19.05 -26.47 9.39
N SER A 554 -18.63 -25.74 8.36
CA SER A 554 -19.22 -24.43 8.08
C SER A 554 -20.72 -24.56 7.76
N GLY A 555 -21.53 -23.75 8.44
CA GLY A 555 -22.91 -23.51 8.02
C GLY A 555 -22.97 -22.49 6.90
N GLY A 556 -24.18 -22.00 6.59
CA GLY A 556 -24.34 -20.87 5.68
C GLY A 556 -25.72 -20.76 5.07
N ASP A 557 -26.01 -19.59 4.51
CA ASP A 557 -27.22 -19.33 3.72
C ASP A 557 -26.83 -18.55 2.46
N PHE A 558 -26.79 -19.24 1.32
CA PHE A 558 -26.29 -18.73 0.04
C PHE A 558 -27.40 -18.62 -1.00
N ARG A 559 -27.73 -17.38 -1.40
CA ARG A 559 -28.85 -17.09 -2.32
C ARG A 559 -28.47 -16.16 -3.44
N ASN A 560 -29.13 -16.29 -4.58
CA ASN A 560 -28.96 -15.34 -5.70
C ASN A 560 -27.51 -15.18 -6.17
N TYR A 561 -26.74 -16.27 -6.22
CA TYR A 561 -25.36 -16.26 -6.73
C TYR A 561 -25.30 -16.39 -8.27
N ILE A 562 -24.24 -15.84 -8.85
CA ILE A 562 -23.78 -16.10 -10.21
C ILE A 562 -22.30 -16.48 -10.16
N LEU A 563 -21.95 -17.65 -10.68
CA LEU A 563 -20.60 -18.17 -10.81
C LEU A 563 -20.30 -18.36 -12.30
N VAL A 564 -19.20 -17.79 -12.78
CA VAL A 564 -18.80 -17.86 -14.20
C VAL A 564 -17.34 -18.29 -14.31
N GLY A 565 -17.06 -19.28 -15.16
CA GLY A 565 -15.69 -19.64 -15.56
C GLY A 565 -14.88 -20.35 -14.47
N GLY A 566 -15.31 -21.54 -14.04
CA GLY A 566 -14.58 -22.38 -13.08
C GLY A 566 -13.87 -23.54 -13.78
N GLY A 567 -12.54 -23.61 -13.69
CA GLY A 567 -11.76 -24.71 -14.28
C GLY A 567 -11.77 -26.01 -13.46
N ASN A 568 -12.27 -25.98 -12.23
CA ASN A 568 -12.53 -27.15 -11.39
C ASN A 568 -13.95 -27.10 -10.79
N ASP A 569 -14.07 -27.23 -9.46
CA ASP A 569 -15.35 -27.33 -8.78
C ASP A 569 -15.98 -25.92 -8.60
N GLY A 570 -17.30 -25.81 -8.81
CA GLY A 570 -18.07 -24.60 -8.56
C GLY A 570 -18.21 -24.36 -7.06
N ILE A 571 -18.68 -25.40 -6.35
CA ILE A 571 -18.72 -25.43 -4.89
C ILE A 571 -18.25 -26.81 -4.42
N GLU A 572 -17.18 -26.85 -3.64
CA GLU A 572 -16.75 -28.02 -2.88
C GLU A 572 -17.22 -27.88 -1.43
N ASN A 573 -17.68 -28.99 -0.83
CA ASN A 573 -18.03 -29.07 0.58
C ASN A 573 -17.29 -30.22 1.26
N ASP A 574 -16.35 -29.91 2.16
CA ASP A 574 -15.39 -30.85 2.75
C ASP A 574 -15.52 -30.95 4.29
N ASP A 575 -15.43 -32.16 4.85
CA ASP A 575 -15.48 -32.42 6.31
C ASP A 575 -16.69 -31.82 7.08
N ASN A 576 -17.89 -32.34 6.83
CA ASN A 576 -19.11 -31.93 7.53
C ASN A 576 -19.06 -32.18 9.05
N GLY A 577 -19.66 -31.27 9.82
CA GLY A 577 -19.99 -31.44 11.23
C GLY A 577 -21.43 -31.97 11.41
N SER A 578 -22.14 -31.42 12.41
CA SER A 578 -23.55 -31.73 12.70
C SER A 578 -24.57 -30.84 12.00
N GLU A 579 -24.12 -29.95 11.12
CA GLU A 579 -24.99 -29.08 10.33
C GLU A 579 -25.84 -29.86 9.32
N LEU A 580 -27.06 -29.37 9.08
CA LEU A 580 -27.90 -29.88 7.99
C LEU A 580 -27.46 -29.28 6.65
N VAL A 581 -26.96 -30.10 5.73
CA VAL A 581 -26.63 -29.68 4.36
C VAL A 581 -27.84 -29.88 3.44
N THR A 582 -28.38 -28.80 2.87
CA THR A 582 -29.64 -28.88 2.11
C THR A 582 -29.83 -27.80 1.05
N GLN A 583 -30.67 -28.11 0.04
CA GLN A 583 -31.25 -27.12 -0.88
C GLN A 583 -32.75 -26.87 -0.61
N ASP A 584 -33.32 -27.48 0.45
CA ASP A 584 -34.68 -27.21 0.92
C ASP A 584 -34.66 -26.12 1.99
N LEU A 585 -35.07 -24.91 1.61
CA LEU A 585 -35.09 -23.77 2.51
C LEU A 585 -36.01 -24.01 3.72
N ALA A 586 -37.15 -24.68 3.54
CA ALA A 586 -38.07 -24.93 4.65
C ALA A 586 -37.46 -25.92 5.65
N ALA A 587 -36.67 -26.89 5.18
CA ALA A 587 -35.93 -27.80 6.03
C ALA A 587 -34.81 -27.07 6.80
N ALA A 588 -34.03 -26.22 6.12
CA ALA A 588 -33.00 -25.39 6.74
C ALA A 588 -33.58 -24.49 7.85
N GLU A 589 -34.66 -23.76 7.54
CA GLU A 589 -35.37 -22.89 8.50
C GLU A 589 -35.94 -23.67 9.69
N ALA A 590 -36.43 -24.89 9.47
CA ALA A 590 -36.92 -25.76 10.51
C ALA A 590 -35.81 -26.34 11.40
N PHE A 591 -34.61 -26.58 10.83
CA PHE A 591 -33.44 -27.06 11.57
C PHE A 591 -32.88 -25.97 12.50
N GLY A 592 -32.86 -24.73 12.01
CA GLY A 592 -32.60 -23.55 12.80
C GLY A 592 -31.17 -23.03 12.73
N TYR A 593 -31.06 -21.70 12.65
CA TYR A 593 -29.80 -20.97 12.65
C TYR A 593 -29.00 -21.18 13.97
N PRO A 594 -27.67 -21.34 13.94
CA PRO A 594 -26.78 -21.32 12.77
C PRO A 594 -26.36 -22.74 12.32
N ASN A 595 -27.19 -23.77 12.47
CA ASN A 595 -26.72 -25.16 12.30
C ASN A 595 -27.12 -25.79 10.96
N TYR A 596 -27.27 -25.00 9.89
CA TYR A 596 -27.52 -25.52 8.57
C TYR A 596 -26.55 -24.93 7.55
N LEU A 597 -26.34 -25.64 6.46
CA LEU A 597 -25.72 -25.17 5.24
C LEU A 597 -26.77 -25.22 4.12
N TYR A 598 -27.30 -24.05 3.77
CA TYR A 598 -28.29 -23.89 2.72
C TYR A 598 -27.67 -23.28 1.48
N ILE A 599 -27.77 -23.99 0.37
CA ILE A 599 -27.37 -23.52 -0.96
C ILE A 599 -28.60 -23.52 -1.85
N SER A 600 -28.99 -22.35 -2.36
CA SER A 600 -30.16 -22.24 -3.21
C SER A 600 -30.05 -23.09 -4.49
N PRO A 601 -31.12 -23.80 -4.90
CA PRO A 601 -31.16 -24.49 -6.19
C PRO A 601 -31.21 -23.53 -7.38
N ASN A 602 -31.41 -22.23 -7.12
CA ASN A 602 -31.52 -21.20 -8.15
C ASN A 602 -30.15 -20.55 -8.45
N ILE A 603 -29.03 -20.97 -7.87
CA ILE A 603 -27.72 -20.40 -8.21
C ILE A 603 -27.42 -20.59 -9.70
N VAL A 604 -26.89 -19.56 -10.35
CA VAL A 604 -26.41 -19.65 -11.74
C VAL A 604 -24.96 -20.08 -11.71
N MET A 605 -24.64 -21.19 -12.36
CA MET A 605 -23.26 -21.63 -12.62
C MET A 605 -23.11 -21.81 -14.12
N TYR A 606 -22.22 -21.03 -14.74
CA TYR A 606 -22.02 -21.07 -16.18
C TYR A 606 -20.54 -21.23 -16.52
N ASP A 607 -20.25 -22.15 -17.44
CA ASP A 607 -18.88 -22.48 -17.82
C ASP A 607 -18.00 -22.96 -16.64
N VAL A 608 -18.60 -23.74 -15.74
CA VAL A 608 -17.94 -24.41 -14.61
C VAL A 608 -17.78 -25.90 -14.96
N VAL A 609 -16.61 -26.48 -14.66
CA VAL A 609 -16.31 -27.88 -15.01
C VAL A 609 -17.13 -28.88 -14.19
N ASP A 610 -17.13 -28.74 -12.87
CA ASP A 610 -17.94 -29.57 -11.98
C ASP A 610 -18.74 -28.67 -11.01
N PRO A 611 -20.07 -28.57 -11.10
CA PRO A 611 -20.84 -27.63 -10.30
C PRO A 611 -20.75 -27.85 -8.78
N PHE A 612 -20.76 -29.10 -8.34
CA PHE A 612 -20.83 -29.49 -6.93
C PHE A 612 -19.96 -30.70 -6.65
N LYS A 613 -19.25 -30.66 -5.52
CA LYS A 613 -18.43 -31.79 -5.06
C LYS A 613 -18.59 -32.04 -3.56
N ASP A 614 -18.64 -33.33 -3.21
CA ASP A 614 -18.64 -33.86 -1.84
C ASP A 614 -19.84 -33.41 -0.96
N PHE A 615 -21.02 -33.25 -1.57
CA PHE A 615 -22.29 -32.95 -0.88
C PHE A 615 -23.06 -34.17 -0.36
N ASP A 616 -22.54 -35.39 -0.53
CA ASP A 616 -23.18 -36.66 -0.12
C ASP A 616 -22.54 -37.29 1.13
N GLN A 617 -21.66 -36.55 1.81
CA GLN A 617 -20.99 -36.98 3.04
C GLN A 617 -22.03 -37.24 4.15
N SER A 618 -22.29 -38.52 4.45
CA SER A 618 -23.15 -39.01 5.55
C SER A 618 -24.64 -39.20 5.26
N GLY A 619 -25.03 -39.35 4.00
CA GLY A 619 -26.42 -39.72 3.64
C GLY A 619 -27.38 -38.53 3.57
N GLU A 620 -26.82 -37.34 3.33
CA GLU A 620 -27.54 -36.10 3.08
C GLU A 620 -28.42 -36.19 1.83
N THR A 621 -29.44 -35.32 1.78
CA THR A 621 -30.40 -35.24 0.66
C THR A 621 -30.20 -33.96 -0.15
N PHE A 622 -28.95 -33.70 -0.52
CA PHE A 622 -28.59 -32.58 -1.39
C PHE A 622 -28.91 -32.92 -2.85
N THR A 623 -29.61 -32.03 -3.57
CA THR A 623 -30.13 -32.31 -4.91
C THR A 623 -29.22 -31.88 -6.05
N GLU A 624 -28.11 -31.20 -5.76
CA GLU A 624 -27.15 -30.69 -6.76
C GLU A 624 -27.82 -29.88 -7.89
N THR A 625 -28.93 -29.21 -7.58
CA THR A 625 -29.69 -28.42 -8.56
C THR A 625 -29.08 -27.02 -8.67
N TYR A 626 -28.93 -26.56 -9.92
CA TYR A 626 -28.44 -25.22 -10.26
C TYR A 626 -28.99 -24.81 -11.64
N ILE A 627 -28.79 -23.55 -12.01
CA ILE A 627 -29.14 -22.99 -13.33
C ILE A 627 -27.89 -22.94 -14.22
N ASP A 628 -27.81 -23.86 -15.19
CA ASP A 628 -26.79 -23.86 -16.25
C ASP A 628 -27.25 -23.01 -17.44
N LYS A 629 -27.13 -21.68 -17.32
CA LYS A 629 -27.44 -20.74 -18.40
C LYS A 629 -26.52 -19.55 -18.36
N ASP A 630 -26.11 -19.11 -19.55
CA ASP A 630 -25.29 -17.91 -19.73
C ASP A 630 -25.95 -16.67 -19.08
N PRO A 631 -25.31 -16.05 -18.06
CA PRO A 631 -25.81 -14.82 -17.46
C PRO A 631 -25.50 -13.58 -18.31
N GLY A 632 -24.64 -13.69 -19.33
CA GLY A 632 -24.21 -12.58 -20.18
C GLY A 632 -23.04 -11.77 -19.65
N ILE A 633 -22.35 -12.30 -18.64
CA ILE A 633 -21.12 -11.72 -18.09
C ILE A 633 -19.97 -12.04 -19.05
N THR A 634 -19.15 -11.03 -19.37
CA THR A 634 -18.00 -11.19 -20.26
C THR A 634 -16.72 -10.82 -19.53
N TYR A 635 -15.64 -11.54 -19.82
CA TYR A 635 -14.30 -11.20 -19.35
C TYR A 635 -13.24 -11.71 -20.32
N THR A 636 -12.05 -11.12 -20.27
CA THR A 636 -10.85 -11.60 -20.97
C THR A 636 -9.66 -11.49 -20.02
N MET A 637 -8.79 -12.50 -20.03
CA MET A 637 -7.54 -12.48 -19.27
C MET A 637 -6.42 -11.86 -20.10
N GLY A 638 -5.59 -11.07 -19.44
CA GLY A 638 -4.37 -10.49 -19.97
C GLY A 638 -3.20 -11.46 -19.91
N SER A 639 -2.12 -11.13 -20.62
CA SER A 639 -0.88 -11.92 -20.58
C SER A 639 -0.15 -11.83 -19.24
N ASP A 640 -0.51 -10.86 -18.41
CA ASP A 640 -0.04 -10.66 -17.03
C ASP A 640 -0.77 -11.56 -16.03
N GLY A 641 -1.70 -12.41 -16.48
CA GLY A 641 -2.55 -13.25 -15.63
C GLY A 641 -3.69 -12.48 -14.95
N GLN A 642 -3.83 -11.17 -15.21
CA GLN A 642 -4.89 -10.35 -14.65
C GLN A 642 -6.02 -10.12 -15.66
N VAL A 643 -7.20 -9.76 -15.18
CA VAL A 643 -8.38 -9.49 -16.03
C VAL A 643 -8.14 -8.30 -16.98
N ALA A 644 -7.98 -8.52 -18.29
CA ALA A 644 -7.76 -7.44 -19.26
C ALA A 644 -9.00 -6.57 -19.49
N LYS A 645 -10.17 -7.20 -19.59
CA LYS A 645 -11.47 -6.55 -19.73
C LYS A 645 -12.55 -7.37 -19.05
N VAL A 646 -13.54 -6.71 -18.43
CA VAL A 646 -14.69 -7.37 -17.79
C VAL A 646 -15.97 -6.52 -17.87
N ASN A 647 -17.08 -7.15 -18.24
CA ASN A 647 -18.44 -6.66 -17.98
C ASN A 647 -19.12 -7.59 -16.96
N PRO A 648 -19.23 -7.17 -15.68
CA PRO A 648 -19.84 -8.01 -14.66
C PRO A 648 -21.38 -7.91 -14.63
N THR A 649 -21.99 -7.10 -15.50
CA THR A 649 -23.45 -6.90 -15.51
C THR A 649 -24.14 -8.00 -16.32
N PRO A 650 -25.18 -8.66 -15.79
CA PRO A 650 -25.89 -9.71 -16.52
C PRO A 650 -26.84 -9.13 -17.58
N ILE A 651 -27.15 -9.93 -18.62
CA ILE A 651 -28.13 -9.58 -19.65
C ILE A 651 -29.51 -9.35 -19.03
N LEU A 652 -30.08 -8.18 -19.29
CA LEU A 652 -31.41 -7.81 -18.82
C LEU A 652 -32.48 -8.80 -19.28
N GLY A 653 -33.23 -9.36 -18.33
CA GLY A 653 -34.27 -10.37 -18.59
C GLY A 653 -33.74 -11.79 -18.85
N GLY A 654 -32.41 -11.98 -18.81
CA GLY A 654 -31.75 -13.28 -18.92
C GLY A 654 -31.88 -14.16 -17.67
N ALA A 655 -31.01 -15.16 -17.55
CA ALA A 655 -31.03 -16.14 -16.46
C ALA A 655 -30.94 -15.50 -15.06
N ALA A 656 -30.17 -14.41 -14.93
CA ALA A 656 -30.04 -13.67 -13.69
C ALA A 656 -31.38 -13.06 -13.19
N TYR A 657 -32.36 -12.81 -14.08
CA TYR A 657 -33.63 -12.14 -13.74
C TYR A 657 -34.82 -13.10 -13.59
N GLN A 658 -34.58 -14.41 -13.63
CA GLN A 658 -35.59 -15.46 -13.51
C GLN A 658 -35.39 -16.20 -12.19
N ASP A 659 -36.46 -16.68 -11.56
CA ASP A 659 -36.39 -17.52 -10.34
C ASP A 659 -35.54 -16.94 -9.20
N VAL A 660 -35.62 -15.63 -8.99
CA VAL A 660 -34.84 -14.90 -7.97
C VAL A 660 -35.35 -15.25 -6.58
N ASP A 661 -34.43 -15.66 -5.70
CA ASP A 661 -34.76 -16.04 -4.34
C ASP A 661 -35.19 -14.83 -3.53
N ASN A 662 -36.14 -15.06 -2.61
CA ASN A 662 -36.38 -14.10 -1.55
C ASN A 662 -35.17 -14.08 -0.61
N VAL A 663 -34.66 -12.89 -0.33
CA VAL A 663 -33.63 -12.70 0.71
C VAL A 663 -34.27 -12.73 2.10
N ILE A 664 -33.44 -12.85 3.13
CA ILE A 664 -33.89 -12.81 4.51
C ILE A 664 -34.53 -11.45 4.79
N VAL A 665 -35.75 -11.44 5.35
CA VAL A 665 -36.50 -10.21 5.61
C VAL A 665 -36.00 -9.57 6.90
N ASP A 666 -35.05 -8.64 6.76
CA ASP A 666 -34.50 -7.86 7.86
C ASP A 666 -34.17 -6.41 7.44
N ASN A 667 -33.38 -5.69 8.25
CA ASN A 667 -32.98 -4.31 8.01
C ASN A 667 -31.73 -4.15 7.13
N PHE A 668 -31.08 -5.25 6.75
CA PHE A 668 -29.83 -5.25 6.00
C PHE A 668 -30.05 -5.61 4.54
N PHE A 669 -30.70 -6.75 4.29
CA PHE A 669 -30.91 -7.23 2.93
C PHE A 669 -31.95 -6.39 2.21
N THR A 670 -31.66 -6.10 0.96
CA THR A 670 -32.56 -5.43 0.03
C THR A 670 -33.06 -6.44 -0.99
N GLN A 671 -34.36 -6.73 -1.01
CA GLN A 671 -34.91 -7.61 -2.05
C GLN A 671 -34.77 -6.93 -3.42
N VAL A 672 -34.15 -7.63 -4.35
CA VAL A 672 -34.02 -7.22 -5.76
C VAL A 672 -34.68 -8.24 -6.69
N GLN A 673 -34.70 -7.94 -7.99
CA GLN A 673 -35.30 -8.79 -9.04
C GLN A 673 -34.25 -9.44 -9.94
N TYR A 674 -33.02 -9.61 -9.42
CA TYR A 674 -31.91 -10.23 -10.13
C TYR A 674 -31.01 -11.01 -9.17
N LYS A 675 -30.23 -11.94 -9.73
CA LYS A 675 -29.12 -12.64 -9.10
C LYS A 675 -27.81 -11.95 -9.41
N GLY A 676 -26.80 -12.23 -8.60
CA GLY A 676 -25.49 -11.58 -8.70
C GLY A 676 -25.47 -10.21 -8.04
N ALA A 677 -24.28 -9.62 -8.01
CA ALA A 677 -24.02 -8.34 -7.37
C ALA A 677 -24.48 -7.12 -8.18
N PHE A 678 -24.86 -7.32 -9.45
CA PHE A 678 -25.16 -6.24 -10.39
C PHE A 678 -26.51 -6.45 -11.06
N ASP A 679 -27.28 -5.36 -11.19
CA ASP A 679 -28.25 -5.24 -12.26
C ASP A 679 -27.53 -4.70 -13.52
N LYS A 680 -28.22 -3.90 -14.34
CA LYS A 680 -27.58 -3.18 -15.45
C LYS A 680 -26.60 -2.09 -15.01
N ASN A 681 -26.64 -1.65 -13.74
CA ASN A 681 -25.79 -0.59 -13.22
C ASN A 681 -24.57 -1.23 -12.56
N ASN A 682 -23.39 -0.93 -13.11
CA ASN A 682 -22.14 -1.37 -12.52
C ASN A 682 -21.73 -0.40 -11.40
N TRP A 683 -21.92 -0.78 -10.14
CA TRP A 683 -21.53 0.05 -8.99
C TRP A 683 -20.01 0.18 -8.80
N LEU A 684 -19.19 -0.61 -9.51
CA LEU A 684 -17.72 -0.48 -9.51
C LEU A 684 -17.23 0.68 -10.39
N ASP A 685 -18.04 1.12 -11.34
CA ASP A 685 -17.67 2.19 -12.28
C ASP A 685 -17.42 3.50 -11.54
N GLY A 686 -16.29 4.15 -11.81
CA GLY A 686 -15.91 5.46 -11.27
C GLY A 686 -15.14 5.47 -9.95
N TRP A 687 -14.83 4.32 -9.34
CA TRP A 687 -14.02 4.30 -8.10
C TRP A 687 -13.17 3.04 -7.88
N SER A 688 -13.54 1.90 -8.47
CA SER A 688 -12.81 0.63 -8.32
C SER A 688 -11.45 0.62 -9.03
N TRP A 689 -10.58 -0.31 -8.67
CA TRP A 689 -9.33 -0.57 -9.41
C TRP A 689 -9.60 -0.91 -10.87
N LEU A 690 -10.66 -1.68 -11.17
CA LEU A 690 -11.07 -1.98 -12.54
C LEU A 690 -11.48 -0.73 -13.31
N SER A 691 -12.09 0.24 -12.64
CA SER A 691 -12.42 1.54 -13.22
C SER A 691 -11.16 2.37 -13.48
N ASP A 692 -10.30 2.51 -12.48
CA ASP A 692 -9.08 3.33 -12.54
C ASP A 692 -8.07 2.82 -13.57
N THR A 693 -8.08 1.52 -13.83
CA THR A 693 -7.21 0.86 -14.84
C THR A 693 -7.90 0.65 -16.20
N GLU A 694 -9.09 1.22 -16.40
CA GLU A 694 -9.89 1.08 -17.60
C GLU A 694 -10.20 -0.39 -17.99
N ARG A 695 -10.28 -1.32 -17.03
CA ARG A 695 -10.57 -2.74 -17.27
C ARG A 695 -12.07 -3.05 -17.29
N LEU A 696 -12.92 -2.14 -16.81
CA LEU A 696 -14.37 -2.27 -16.98
C LEU A 696 -14.79 -2.05 -18.46
N GLU A 697 -15.50 -3.02 -19.01
CA GLU A 697 -16.23 -2.88 -20.26
C GLU A 697 -17.47 -2.02 -20.00
N THR A 698 -17.32 -0.74 -20.29
CA THR A 698 -18.47 0.16 -20.32
C THR A 698 -19.24 -0.10 -21.61
N GLU A 699 -20.27 -0.95 -21.55
CA GLU A 699 -21.39 -0.73 -22.45
C GLU A 699 -21.95 0.66 -22.11
N ALA A 700 -21.62 1.66 -22.93
CA ALA A 700 -22.07 3.03 -22.69
C ALA A 700 -23.61 3.08 -22.81
N LEU A 701 -24.29 2.87 -21.68
CA LEU A 701 -25.74 2.74 -21.59
C LEU A 701 -26.26 3.22 -20.22
N SER A 702 -25.78 4.37 -19.72
CA SER A 702 -26.46 5.07 -18.64
C SER A 702 -27.74 5.74 -19.14
N VAL A 703 -28.83 4.97 -19.14
CA VAL A 703 -30.18 5.52 -19.17
C VAL A 703 -30.46 6.10 -17.79
N GLU A 704 -30.01 7.33 -17.55
CA GLU A 704 -30.49 8.10 -16.41
C GLU A 704 -31.99 8.40 -16.63
N GLU A 705 -32.79 8.14 -15.60
CA GLU A 705 -34.16 8.59 -15.52
C GLU A 705 -34.15 10.00 -14.89
N ASP A 706 -34.37 11.04 -15.70
CA ASP A 706 -34.66 12.39 -15.19
C ASP A 706 -36.03 12.34 -14.47
N LEU A 707 -36.07 11.93 -13.19
CA LEU A 707 -37.27 11.79 -12.36
C LEU A 707 -38.08 13.09 -12.15
N VAL A 708 -37.67 14.22 -12.75
CA VAL A 708 -38.27 15.55 -12.56
C VAL A 708 -39.00 16.06 -13.80
N ALA A 709 -38.84 15.43 -14.97
CA ALA A 709 -39.53 15.81 -16.21
C ALA A 709 -40.47 14.68 -16.64
N GLY A 710 -41.79 14.88 -16.56
CA GLY A 710 -42.79 13.86 -16.92
C GLY A 710 -42.67 13.31 -18.35
N ILE A 711 -43.53 12.35 -18.72
CA ILE A 711 -43.52 11.74 -20.06
C ILE A 711 -43.77 12.82 -21.13
N PRO A 712 -42.88 12.98 -22.12
CA PRO A 712 -43.06 13.98 -23.17
C PRO A 712 -44.26 13.66 -24.05
N SER A 713 -44.93 14.68 -24.59
CA SER A 713 -46.10 14.49 -25.46
C SER A 713 -45.76 13.97 -26.86
N SER A 714 -44.49 14.02 -27.25
CA SER A 714 -43.98 13.58 -28.56
C SER A 714 -42.53 13.16 -28.45
N PHE A 715 -42.05 12.35 -29.40
CA PHE A 715 -40.62 11.99 -29.47
C PHE A 715 -39.78 13.26 -29.68
N GLU A 716 -38.76 13.44 -28.84
CA GLU A 716 -37.87 14.61 -28.90
C GLU A 716 -36.42 14.28 -28.54
N ILE A 717 -35.48 15.11 -28.98
CA ILE A 717 -34.09 15.07 -28.55
C ILE A 717 -33.73 16.43 -27.93
N LYS A 718 -32.98 16.42 -26.84
CA LYS A 718 -32.35 17.64 -26.29
C LYS A 718 -30.97 17.81 -26.93
N ASN A 719 -30.44 19.02 -26.86
CA ASN A 719 -29.06 19.28 -27.25
C ASN A 719 -28.13 18.46 -26.37
N ASN A 720 -27.10 17.87 -26.97
CA ASN A 720 -26.10 17.16 -26.21
C ASN A 720 -25.28 18.13 -25.33
N TYR A 721 -24.91 17.70 -24.14
CA TYR A 721 -24.14 18.51 -23.19
C TYR A 721 -23.08 17.66 -22.47
N PRO A 722 -21.83 18.15 -22.32
CA PRO A 722 -21.31 19.42 -22.89
C PRO A 722 -21.24 19.40 -24.43
N ASN A 723 -21.23 20.57 -25.07
CA ASN A 723 -20.99 20.73 -26.52
C ASN A 723 -20.46 22.16 -26.83
N PRO A 724 -19.18 22.34 -27.21
CA PRO A 724 -18.18 21.31 -27.45
C PRO A 724 -17.84 20.47 -26.20
N PHE A 725 -17.29 19.28 -26.38
CA PHE A 725 -17.01 18.33 -25.30
C PHE A 725 -15.60 17.73 -25.36
N ASN A 726 -15.09 17.27 -24.20
CA ASN A 726 -13.80 16.58 -24.04
C ASN A 726 -13.80 15.66 -22.79
N PRO A 727 -13.59 14.34 -22.90
CA PRO A 727 -13.80 13.50 -24.08
C PRO A 727 -15.26 13.05 -24.23
N SER A 728 -16.17 13.37 -23.27
CA SER A 728 -17.53 12.83 -23.24
C SER A 728 -18.67 13.86 -23.33
N THR A 729 -19.78 13.46 -23.96
CA THR A 729 -21.02 14.24 -24.06
C THR A 729 -22.26 13.37 -23.89
N LYS A 730 -23.31 13.92 -23.27
CA LYS A 730 -24.59 13.25 -23.03
C LYS A 730 -25.60 13.61 -24.12
N ILE A 731 -26.15 12.60 -24.79
CA ILE A 731 -27.22 12.71 -25.80
C ILE A 731 -28.54 12.35 -25.13
N SER A 732 -29.41 13.33 -24.88
CA SER A 732 -30.70 13.11 -24.21
C SER A 732 -31.87 13.10 -25.19
N PHE A 733 -32.85 12.24 -24.95
CA PHE A 733 -34.05 12.09 -25.77
C PHE A 733 -35.27 11.74 -24.91
N GLY A 734 -36.46 12.11 -25.39
CA GLY A 734 -37.73 11.89 -24.71
C GLY A 734 -38.66 11.00 -25.53
N LEU A 735 -39.24 9.98 -24.92
CA LEU A 735 -40.15 9.03 -25.55
C LEU A 735 -41.59 9.19 -25.03
N PRO A 736 -42.60 9.40 -25.90
CA PRO A 736 -43.99 9.51 -25.49
C PRO A 736 -44.66 8.16 -25.22
N THR A 737 -44.13 7.10 -25.83
CA THR A 737 -44.63 5.72 -25.76
C THR A 737 -43.43 4.77 -25.71
N GLN A 738 -43.66 3.52 -25.30
CA GLN A 738 -42.63 2.48 -25.40
C GLN A 738 -42.18 2.33 -26.87
N SER A 739 -40.89 2.27 -27.12
CA SER A 739 -40.34 2.19 -28.49
C SER A 739 -38.99 1.49 -28.50
N GLU A 740 -38.69 0.80 -29.60
CA GLU A 740 -37.35 0.28 -29.87
C GLU A 740 -36.41 1.45 -30.21
N VAL A 741 -35.34 1.62 -29.45
CA VAL A 741 -34.45 2.79 -29.56
C VAL A 741 -33.04 2.41 -29.99
N LYS A 742 -32.51 3.18 -30.93
CA LYS A 742 -31.14 3.05 -31.42
C LYS A 742 -30.49 4.41 -31.59
N VAL A 743 -29.28 4.60 -31.07
CA VAL A 743 -28.50 5.85 -31.23
C VAL A 743 -27.27 5.56 -32.08
N THR A 744 -27.13 6.22 -33.23
CA THR A 744 -25.99 6.03 -34.14
C THR A 744 -25.23 7.34 -34.30
N ILE A 745 -23.90 7.29 -34.22
CA ILE A 745 -23.01 8.44 -34.37
C ILE A 745 -22.28 8.35 -35.69
N PHE A 746 -22.20 9.46 -36.41
CA PHE A 746 -21.59 9.58 -37.73
C PHE A 746 -20.54 10.70 -37.74
N ASN A 747 -19.48 10.52 -38.54
CA ASN A 747 -18.59 11.62 -38.89
C ASN A 747 -19.18 12.50 -40.02
N VAL A 748 -18.45 13.53 -40.43
CA VAL A 748 -18.86 14.45 -41.52
C VAL A 748 -18.98 13.79 -42.89
N LEU A 749 -18.37 12.62 -43.09
CA LEU A 749 -18.47 11.84 -44.34
C LEU A 749 -19.70 10.92 -44.35
N GLY A 750 -20.45 10.85 -43.24
CA GLY A 750 -21.58 9.94 -43.07
C GLY A 750 -21.17 8.51 -42.68
N GLU A 751 -19.91 8.29 -42.35
CA GLU A 751 -19.44 6.99 -41.87
C GLU A 751 -19.92 6.77 -40.43
N GLN A 752 -20.44 5.58 -40.16
CA GLN A 752 -20.86 5.19 -38.82
C GLN A 752 -19.64 4.99 -37.92
N ILE A 753 -19.61 5.76 -36.84
CA ILE A 753 -18.53 5.79 -35.85
C ILE A 753 -18.88 4.94 -34.64
N MET A 754 -20.11 5.04 -34.13
CA MET A 754 -20.58 4.34 -32.94
C MET A 754 -22.07 4.03 -33.08
N GLU A 755 -22.52 2.98 -32.41
CA GLU A 755 -23.92 2.61 -32.36
C GLU A 755 -24.29 2.06 -30.98
N TYR A 756 -25.41 2.50 -30.44
CA TYR A 756 -26.01 2.02 -29.21
C TYR A 756 -27.39 1.45 -29.53
N ASN A 757 -27.56 0.15 -29.35
CA ASN A 757 -28.85 -0.51 -29.51
C ASN A 757 -29.50 -0.68 -28.15
N LEU A 758 -30.46 0.18 -27.80
CA LEU A 758 -31.06 0.22 -26.46
C LEU A 758 -32.26 -0.73 -26.34
N GLY A 759 -32.68 -1.38 -27.43
CA GLY A 759 -33.86 -2.23 -27.45
C GLY A 759 -35.15 -1.46 -27.11
N ASN A 760 -36.13 -2.16 -26.53
CA ASN A 760 -37.43 -1.56 -26.18
C ASN A 760 -37.35 -0.74 -24.89
N ILE A 761 -37.45 0.58 -25.01
CA ILE A 761 -37.39 1.53 -23.89
C ILE A 761 -38.78 2.05 -23.54
N GLN A 762 -39.11 2.10 -22.24
CA GLN A 762 -40.36 2.66 -21.71
C GLN A 762 -40.46 4.19 -21.89
N PRO A 763 -41.69 4.78 -21.92
CA PRO A 763 -41.88 6.23 -22.05
C PRO A 763 -41.11 7.02 -20.98
N GLY A 764 -40.61 8.20 -21.34
CA GLY A 764 -39.85 9.09 -20.44
C GLY A 764 -38.62 9.71 -21.10
N PHE A 765 -37.94 10.59 -20.35
CA PHE A 765 -36.65 11.16 -20.77
C PHE A 765 -35.49 10.23 -20.40
N ARG A 766 -34.67 9.92 -21.39
CA ARG A 766 -33.51 9.02 -21.35
C ARG A 766 -32.28 9.74 -21.91
N SER A 767 -31.11 9.14 -21.72
CA SER A 767 -29.86 9.62 -22.32
C SER A 767 -28.91 8.49 -22.67
N VAL A 768 -27.91 8.80 -23.49
CA VAL A 768 -26.73 7.98 -23.78
C VAL A 768 -25.50 8.88 -23.73
N THR A 769 -24.40 8.43 -23.11
CA THR A 769 -23.14 9.17 -23.07
C THR A 769 -22.16 8.62 -24.11
N TRP A 770 -21.60 9.50 -24.93
CA TRP A 770 -20.54 9.16 -25.89
C TRP A 770 -19.22 9.76 -25.46
N HIS A 771 -18.17 8.92 -25.37
CA HIS A 771 -16.82 9.29 -24.91
C HIS A 771 -15.83 9.58 -26.05
N GLY A 772 -16.33 9.96 -27.24
CA GLY A 772 -15.44 10.28 -28.37
C GLY A 772 -14.63 9.08 -28.89
N LYS A 773 -15.18 7.87 -28.80
CA LYS A 773 -14.57 6.61 -29.28
C LYS A 773 -15.40 6.00 -30.43
N ASN A 774 -14.78 5.20 -31.30
CA ASN A 774 -15.47 4.43 -32.35
C ASN A 774 -15.89 3.03 -31.85
N MET A 775 -16.54 2.24 -32.72
CA MET A 775 -17.00 0.86 -32.41
C MET A 775 -15.88 -0.10 -31.99
N ASN A 776 -14.61 0.20 -32.30
CA ASN A 776 -13.46 -0.60 -31.88
C ASN A 776 -12.81 -0.05 -30.59
N GLY A 777 -13.45 0.90 -29.89
CA GLY A 777 -12.94 1.54 -28.68
C GLY A 777 -11.84 2.59 -28.92
N ALA A 778 -11.43 2.83 -30.17
CA ALA A 778 -10.37 3.78 -30.48
C ALA A 778 -10.87 5.24 -30.43
N PRO A 779 -10.13 6.18 -29.82
CA PRO A 779 -10.49 7.60 -29.82
C PRO A 779 -10.61 8.16 -31.24
N VAL A 780 -11.67 8.92 -31.52
CA VAL A 780 -11.83 9.58 -32.82
C VAL A 780 -11.16 10.98 -32.83
N PRO A 781 -10.80 11.53 -34.00
CA PRO A 781 -10.17 12.86 -34.08
C PRO A 781 -11.07 13.99 -33.56
N SER A 782 -10.49 15.11 -33.13
CA SER A 782 -11.25 16.34 -32.87
C SER A 782 -12.01 16.75 -34.13
N GLY A 783 -13.27 17.15 -33.99
CA GLY A 783 -14.09 17.46 -35.15
C GLY A 783 -15.58 17.50 -34.88
N MET A 784 -16.33 17.70 -35.97
CA MET A 784 -17.80 17.68 -35.92
C MET A 784 -18.32 16.26 -36.16
N TYR A 785 -19.32 15.88 -35.38
CA TYR A 785 -20.03 14.62 -35.47
C TYR A 785 -21.53 14.85 -35.43
N PHE A 786 -22.27 13.87 -35.94
CA PHE A 786 -23.73 13.87 -35.92
C PHE A 786 -24.20 12.63 -35.16
N TYR A 787 -25.23 12.76 -34.35
CA TYR A 787 -25.91 11.62 -33.75
C TYR A 787 -27.33 11.51 -34.30
N ARG A 788 -27.81 10.30 -34.52
CA ARG A 788 -29.18 9.98 -34.91
C ARG A 788 -29.80 9.10 -33.83
N VAL A 789 -30.92 9.54 -33.25
CA VAL A 789 -31.74 8.73 -32.33
C VAL A 789 -32.94 8.23 -33.12
N ASN A 790 -33.07 6.93 -33.25
CA ASN A 790 -34.22 6.22 -33.82
C ASN A 790 -35.13 5.74 -32.67
N ALA A 791 -36.44 5.93 -32.81
CA ALA A 791 -37.46 5.41 -31.90
C ALA A 791 -38.59 4.79 -32.74
N GLY A 792 -38.59 3.46 -32.85
CA GLY A 792 -39.46 2.74 -33.78
C GLY A 792 -39.27 3.20 -35.23
N THR A 793 -40.30 3.81 -35.83
CA THR A 793 -40.23 4.33 -37.21
C THR A 793 -39.80 5.79 -37.31
N GLU A 794 -39.71 6.50 -36.18
CA GLU A 794 -39.28 7.90 -36.13
C GLU A 794 -37.78 8.01 -35.87
N PHE A 795 -37.16 9.11 -36.32
CA PHE A 795 -35.79 9.44 -35.94
C PHE A 795 -35.55 10.95 -35.88
N LYS A 796 -34.58 11.38 -35.08
CA LYS A 796 -34.08 12.76 -35.01
C LYS A 796 -32.56 12.78 -35.02
N ILE A 797 -31.99 13.88 -35.51
CA ILE A 797 -30.54 14.05 -35.66
C ILE A 797 -30.10 15.30 -34.89
N GLY A 798 -28.99 15.20 -34.15
CA GLY A 798 -28.30 16.33 -33.55
C GLY A 798 -26.82 16.38 -33.95
N LYS A 799 -26.17 17.49 -33.61
CA LYS A 799 -24.78 17.79 -33.98
C LYS A 799 -23.96 18.05 -32.73
N MET A 800 -22.75 17.50 -32.70
CA MET A 800 -21.80 17.64 -31.60
C MET A 800 -20.38 17.96 -32.08
N THR A 801 -19.59 18.60 -31.23
CA THR A 801 -18.21 19.01 -31.53
C THR A 801 -17.28 18.46 -30.46
N LEU A 802 -16.40 17.53 -30.86
CA LEU A 802 -15.33 17.00 -30.00
C LEU A 802 -14.11 17.93 -30.09
N LEU A 803 -13.62 18.41 -28.96
CA LEU A 803 -12.35 19.12 -28.83
C LEU A 803 -11.43 18.28 -27.94
N LYS A 804 -10.23 17.94 -28.44
CA LYS A 804 -9.18 17.34 -27.62
C LYS A 804 -8.30 18.43 -27.05
#